data_AF-A0A2E5G1E4-F1
#
_entry.id   AF-A0A2E5G1E4-F1
#
_cell.length_a   1.000
_cell.length_b   1.000
_cell.length_c   1.000
_cell.angle_alpha   90.00
_cell.angle_beta   90.00
_cell.angle_gamma   90.00
#
_symmetry.space_group_name_H-M   'P 1'
#
loop_
_entity.id
_entity.type
_entity.pdbx_description
1 polymer ?
#
loop_
_entity_poly.entity_id
_entity_poly.type
_entity_poly.pdbx_seq_one_letter_code
_entity_poly.pdbx_strand_id
1 'polypeptide(L)'
;MATQQLAGAGGTGAGSPGGQSAGSSLWILGGWKDLLLFIGPPLAIIPLFHFAYQIRVGEWLALWVLALGGVGHHLPGMMRAYGDKDLFSRFKWRFIFAPIFLATICGVSAWKGYSGVDLMLLFWGIWHSLAQTYGFMRIYDAKVKSFSSWTSRLDRAMCTVWFVGGALFTDTMTANLLIGFYNSGGPLLSPTVIGVVRMIWVGAAAVITGMFLANFVITWRNGQRQNVVKILLLAVTIVYWWFCMTRFDRLIIGLAMFEFFHDMQYLAIVWLFNRNRVDKSANVGGFTRFLFQRRGVLVVLYVAMVLAYGSLYKVFELVPRETIKEVLLGVLMASTFLHYYYDGFIWRVREKSTRDSLGVAGQQGNKREKSKTISEPASRKNMLGHGAYWCLFVVPLVALTVAQAVTTNREEIEWRRAIVDAVPDVARSQMALAELLTTKAKSHDQAAKQLAQQGQPEEQEKQVHQARQLREEAVDHFRRSLEIWPDSETAHNKLGLALKELGHDKDAIAHFRRALAINPYLSTAGINLANMLMGEGKLDEAEDHYLKILRQRRPDAKAHFNLGNVYLKKRQLEKAQYQYQQAVNVNPGYVRAHFNLASVYAATNQFDLAIIHFTETLKLDPRHSLARKQLDRVQQAKQGLELGRGRHGVDSP
;
A
#
# COMPACT_ATOMS: atom_id res chain seq x y z
N MET A 1 -72.99 -10.03 -20.23
CA MET A 1 -73.06 -10.92 -19.05
C MET A 1 -72.53 -12.29 -19.45
N ALA A 2 -71.69 -12.89 -18.60
CA ALA A 2 -71.53 -14.33 -18.38
C ALA A 2 -71.08 -15.21 -19.58
N THR A 3 -69.79 -15.60 -19.68
CA THR A 3 -69.16 -16.84 -19.15
C THR A 3 -69.48 -18.13 -19.90
N GLN A 4 -68.44 -18.81 -20.40
CA GLN A 4 -68.12 -20.26 -20.22
C GLN A 4 -66.95 -20.61 -21.18
N GLN A 5 -65.74 -20.96 -20.73
CA GLN A 5 -65.25 -22.22 -20.15
C GLN A 5 -65.36 -23.48 -21.02
N LEU A 6 -64.15 -23.96 -21.38
CA LEU A 6 -63.65 -25.34 -21.33
C LEU A 6 -64.02 -26.39 -22.38
N ALA A 7 -62.92 -26.91 -22.97
CA ALA A 7 -62.54 -28.33 -23.08
C ALA A 7 -62.55 -28.96 -24.48
N GLY A 8 -61.47 -29.69 -24.78
CA GLY A 8 -61.54 -30.85 -25.68
C GLY A 8 -60.45 -30.98 -26.75
N ALA A 9 -59.31 -31.55 -26.34
CA ALA A 9 -58.60 -32.66 -27.00
C ALA A 9 -58.24 -32.64 -28.51
N GLY A 10 -56.98 -32.96 -28.79
CA GLY A 10 -56.67 -34.04 -29.74
C GLY A 10 -55.85 -33.69 -30.98
N GLY A 11 -54.52 -33.78 -30.85
CA GLY A 11 -53.74 -34.65 -31.74
C GLY A 11 -53.34 -34.17 -33.15
N THR A 12 -52.02 -34.06 -33.30
CA THR A 12 -51.21 -34.40 -34.49
C THR A 12 -51.09 -33.36 -35.61
N GLY A 13 -49.85 -33.07 -36.00
CA GLY A 13 -49.54 -32.35 -37.24
C GLY A 13 -48.30 -31.48 -37.13
N ALA A 14 -47.18 -32.00 -37.63
CA ALA A 14 -45.86 -31.38 -37.66
C ALA A 14 -45.86 -29.97 -38.28
N GLY A 15 -45.05 -29.09 -37.69
CA GLY A 15 -44.68 -27.79 -38.25
C GLY A 15 -43.47 -27.24 -37.52
N SER A 16 -42.27 -27.72 -37.87
CA SER A 16 -41.02 -27.08 -37.47
C SER A 16 -40.98 -25.65 -38.02
N PRO A 17 -40.88 -24.60 -37.19
CA PRO A 17 -40.46 -23.29 -37.68
C PRO A 17 -38.94 -23.24 -37.63
N GLY A 18 -38.36 -23.25 -38.82
CA GLY A 18 -37.06 -22.71 -39.21
C GLY A 18 -36.04 -22.47 -38.10
N GLY A 19 -34.93 -23.20 -38.18
CA GLY A 19 -33.68 -22.85 -37.53
C GLY A 19 -33.28 -21.43 -37.90
N GLN A 20 -33.56 -20.48 -37.01
CA GLN A 20 -32.89 -19.20 -37.00
C GLN A 20 -31.40 -19.48 -36.81
N SER A 21 -30.59 -19.09 -37.79
CA SER A 21 -29.15 -19.00 -37.61
C SER A 21 -28.89 -18.08 -36.42
N ALA A 22 -28.54 -18.64 -35.27
CA ALA A 22 -28.20 -17.88 -34.08
C ALA A 22 -27.03 -16.94 -34.41
N GLY A 23 -27.34 -15.66 -34.66
CA GLY A 23 -26.34 -14.64 -34.94
C GLY A 23 -25.33 -14.58 -33.79
N SER A 24 -24.06 -14.51 -34.12
CA SER A 24 -22.99 -14.44 -33.12
C SER A 24 -23.13 -13.16 -32.29
N SER A 25 -23.57 -13.28 -31.03
CA SER A 25 -23.67 -12.15 -30.10
C SER A 25 -22.31 -11.46 -29.95
N LEU A 26 -22.28 -10.12 -30.03
CA LEU A 26 -21.09 -9.31 -29.76
C LEU A 26 -20.64 -9.39 -28.29
N TRP A 27 -21.53 -9.78 -27.38
CA TRP A 27 -21.39 -9.64 -25.93
C TRP A 27 -21.16 -10.99 -25.23
N ILE A 28 -20.34 -10.99 -24.17
CA ILE A 28 -20.00 -12.16 -23.36
C ILE A 28 -21.22 -12.62 -22.55
N LEU A 29 -21.77 -11.76 -21.70
CA LEU A 29 -22.94 -12.01 -20.85
C LEU A 29 -24.24 -11.41 -21.41
N GLY A 30 -24.12 -10.52 -22.40
CA GLY A 30 -25.22 -9.70 -22.95
C GLY A 30 -24.95 -8.21 -22.74
N GLY A 31 -25.54 -7.35 -23.57
CA GLY A 31 -25.20 -5.91 -23.63
C GLY A 31 -25.21 -5.21 -22.26
N TRP A 32 -26.32 -5.25 -21.54
CA TRP A 32 -26.41 -4.56 -20.24
C TRP A 32 -25.50 -5.17 -19.16
N LYS A 33 -25.28 -6.49 -19.18
CA LYS A 33 -24.45 -7.19 -18.18
C LYS A 33 -22.97 -6.90 -18.38
N ASP A 34 -22.50 -6.90 -19.64
CA ASP A 34 -21.13 -6.53 -19.98
C ASP A 34 -20.88 -5.06 -19.67
N LEU A 35 -21.85 -4.18 -19.94
CA LEU A 35 -21.77 -2.78 -19.52
C LEU A 35 -21.70 -2.66 -18.00
N LEU A 36 -22.50 -3.40 -17.24
CA LEU A 36 -22.50 -3.31 -15.78
C LEU A 36 -21.22 -3.88 -15.14
N LEU A 37 -20.70 -5.01 -15.64
CA LEU A 37 -19.66 -5.78 -14.96
C LEU A 37 -18.27 -5.59 -15.57
N PHE A 38 -18.17 -5.26 -16.86
CA PHE A 38 -16.89 -5.20 -17.57
C PHE A 38 -16.47 -3.81 -18.03
N ILE A 39 -17.41 -2.91 -18.34
CA ILE A 39 -17.09 -1.63 -19.00
C ILE A 39 -17.47 -0.42 -18.14
N GLY A 40 -18.73 -0.31 -17.72
CA GLY A 40 -19.25 0.78 -16.91
C GLY A 40 -18.87 0.86 -15.42
N PRO A 41 -18.19 -0.12 -14.77
CA PRO A 41 -17.86 0.01 -13.35
C PRO A 41 -17.12 1.28 -12.94
N PRO A 42 -16.15 1.82 -13.72
CA PRO A 42 -15.51 3.08 -13.40
C PRO A 42 -16.48 4.23 -13.09
N LEU A 43 -17.63 4.28 -13.76
CA LEU A 43 -18.65 5.33 -13.53
C LEU A 43 -19.27 5.27 -12.13
N ALA A 44 -19.30 4.09 -11.51
CA ALA A 44 -19.79 3.90 -10.14
C ALA A 44 -18.66 3.99 -9.11
N ILE A 45 -17.46 3.49 -9.44
CA ILE A 45 -16.33 3.45 -8.52
C ILE A 45 -15.79 4.86 -8.23
N ILE A 46 -15.70 5.72 -9.25
CA ILE A 46 -15.20 7.10 -9.09
C ILE A 46 -16.02 7.90 -8.05
N PRO A 47 -17.35 8.04 -8.17
CA PRO A 47 -18.13 8.79 -7.18
C PRO A 47 -18.13 8.12 -5.80
N LEU A 48 -18.10 6.79 -5.73
CA LEU A 48 -18.02 6.06 -4.46
C LEU A 48 -16.73 6.40 -3.69
N PHE A 49 -15.58 6.33 -4.37
CA PHE A 49 -14.29 6.67 -3.76
C PHE A 49 -14.14 8.16 -3.49
N HIS A 50 -14.71 9.02 -4.34
CA HIS A 50 -14.76 10.45 -4.08
C HIS A 50 -15.51 10.74 -2.78
N PHE A 51 -16.70 10.17 -2.60
CA PHE A 51 -17.47 10.30 -1.36
C PHE A 51 -16.71 9.76 -0.14
N ALA A 52 -16.12 8.57 -0.26
CA ALA A 52 -15.31 7.96 0.81
C ALA A 52 -14.11 8.83 1.20
N TYR A 53 -13.49 9.50 0.23
CA TYR A 53 -12.39 10.43 0.46
C TYR A 53 -12.85 11.67 1.25
N GLN A 54 -14.00 12.26 0.90
CA GLN A 54 -14.55 13.44 1.58
C GLN A 54 -14.83 13.19 3.07
N ILE A 55 -15.30 11.98 3.43
CA ILE A 55 -15.56 11.61 4.82
C ILE A 55 -14.32 11.02 5.54
N ARG A 56 -13.12 11.19 4.96
CA ARG A 56 -11.83 10.73 5.50
C ARG A 56 -11.71 9.23 5.78
N VAL A 57 -12.51 8.40 5.10
CA VAL A 57 -12.38 6.93 5.14
C VAL A 57 -11.69 6.36 3.90
N GLY A 58 -11.37 7.19 2.91
CA GLY A 58 -10.82 6.75 1.62
C GLY A 58 -9.56 5.89 1.72
N GLU A 59 -8.63 6.18 2.63
CA GLU A 59 -7.44 5.36 2.85
C GLU A 59 -7.73 4.03 3.52
N TRP A 60 -8.59 4.04 4.53
CA TRP A 60 -9.05 2.82 5.16
C TRP A 60 -9.76 1.94 4.13
N LEU A 61 -10.64 2.52 3.33
CA LEU A 61 -11.31 1.82 2.24
C LEU A 61 -10.31 1.28 1.22
N ALA A 62 -9.30 2.06 0.81
CA ALA A 62 -8.28 1.62 -0.11
C ALA A 62 -7.46 0.44 0.43
N LEU A 63 -7.05 0.51 1.71
CA LEU A 63 -6.36 -0.58 2.40
C LEU A 63 -7.25 -1.82 2.53
N TRP A 64 -8.54 -1.63 2.82
CA TRP A 64 -9.51 -2.73 2.89
C TRP A 64 -9.73 -3.39 1.53
N VAL A 65 -9.85 -2.61 0.46
CA VAL A 65 -10.00 -3.12 -0.91
C VAL A 65 -8.74 -3.87 -1.35
N LEU A 66 -7.55 -3.33 -1.10
CA LEU A 66 -6.30 -4.01 -1.44
C LEU A 66 -6.08 -5.28 -0.60
N ALA A 67 -6.42 -5.24 0.69
CA ALA A 67 -6.28 -6.41 1.56
C ALA A 67 -7.29 -7.51 1.21
N LEU A 68 -8.57 -7.16 1.02
CA LEU A 68 -9.62 -8.16 0.79
C LEU A 68 -9.82 -8.52 -0.68
N GLY A 69 -9.90 -7.53 -1.55
CA GLY A 69 -10.05 -7.73 -2.99
C GLY A 69 -8.75 -8.24 -3.60
N GLY A 70 -7.66 -7.50 -3.38
CA GLY A 70 -6.35 -7.75 -3.98
C GLY A 70 -5.76 -9.12 -3.69
N VAL A 71 -6.02 -9.72 -2.51
CA VAL A 71 -5.62 -11.11 -2.21
C VAL A 71 -6.78 -12.09 -2.41
N GLY A 72 -8.00 -11.68 -2.05
CA GLY A 72 -9.17 -12.57 -2.08
C GLY A 72 -9.42 -13.17 -3.45
N HIS A 73 -9.22 -12.38 -4.50
CA HIS A 73 -9.44 -12.82 -5.87
C HIS A 73 -8.39 -13.83 -6.38
N HIS A 74 -7.39 -14.19 -5.58
CA HIS A 74 -6.48 -15.31 -5.90
C HIS A 74 -7.16 -16.67 -5.75
N LEU A 75 -8.11 -16.77 -4.81
CA LEU A 75 -8.77 -18.02 -4.44
C LEU A 75 -9.40 -18.75 -5.65
N PRO A 76 -10.14 -18.10 -6.55
CA PRO A 76 -10.75 -18.75 -7.71
C PRO A 76 -9.74 -19.40 -8.67
N GLY A 77 -8.60 -18.76 -8.90
CA GLY A 77 -7.50 -19.31 -9.70
C GLY A 77 -6.93 -20.58 -9.07
N MET A 78 -6.71 -20.57 -7.76
CA MET A 78 -6.25 -21.74 -6.98
C MET A 78 -7.28 -22.88 -7.03
N MET A 79 -8.55 -22.57 -6.77
CA MET A 79 -9.65 -23.53 -6.83
C MET A 79 -9.73 -24.22 -8.19
N ARG A 80 -9.44 -23.51 -9.28
CA ARG A 80 -9.37 -24.11 -10.60
C ARG A 80 -8.15 -25.01 -10.74
N ALA A 81 -6.96 -24.53 -10.38
CA ALA A 81 -5.71 -25.27 -10.55
C ALA A 81 -5.76 -26.65 -9.86
N TYR A 82 -6.37 -26.70 -8.67
CA TYR A 82 -6.45 -27.92 -7.85
C TYR A 82 -7.79 -28.67 -7.96
N GLY A 83 -8.87 -28.02 -8.38
CA GLY A 83 -10.21 -28.63 -8.50
C GLY A 83 -10.51 -29.27 -9.86
N ASP A 84 -9.70 -28.96 -10.89
CA ASP A 84 -9.83 -29.49 -12.24
C ASP A 84 -8.89 -30.68 -12.45
N LYS A 85 -9.43 -31.90 -12.47
CA LYS A 85 -8.63 -33.13 -12.58
C LYS A 85 -7.84 -33.21 -13.90
N ASP A 86 -8.42 -32.74 -15.00
CA ASP A 86 -7.78 -32.78 -16.32
C ASP A 86 -6.67 -31.72 -16.41
N LEU A 87 -6.93 -30.52 -15.93
CA LEU A 87 -5.91 -29.47 -15.89
C LEU A 87 -4.78 -29.82 -14.93
N PHE A 88 -5.10 -30.31 -13.74
CA PHE A 88 -4.11 -30.70 -12.74
C PHE A 88 -3.24 -31.84 -13.26
N SER A 89 -3.82 -32.91 -13.80
CA SER A 89 -3.04 -34.04 -14.34
C SER A 89 -2.07 -33.60 -15.46
N ARG A 90 -2.51 -32.71 -16.36
CA ARG A 90 -1.68 -32.16 -17.45
C ARG A 90 -0.51 -31.30 -16.97
N PHE A 91 -0.68 -30.57 -15.87
CA PHE A 91 0.31 -29.61 -15.36
C PHE A 91 0.80 -29.94 -13.94
N LYS A 92 0.64 -31.19 -13.48
CA LYS A 92 0.82 -31.61 -12.07
C LYS A 92 2.13 -31.12 -11.45
N TRP A 93 3.23 -31.29 -12.16
CA TRP A 93 4.55 -30.89 -11.67
C TRP A 93 4.69 -29.37 -11.55
N ARG A 94 4.03 -28.60 -12.41
CA ARG A 94 4.01 -27.14 -12.30
C ARG A 94 3.21 -26.69 -11.08
N PHE A 95 2.09 -27.34 -10.80
CA PHE A 95 1.21 -27.00 -9.65
C PHE A 95 1.73 -27.51 -8.30
N ILE A 96 2.69 -28.44 -8.31
CA ILE A 96 3.39 -28.90 -7.10
C ILE A 96 4.64 -28.04 -6.85
N PHE A 97 5.50 -27.87 -7.86
CA PHE A 97 6.79 -27.20 -7.65
C PHE A 97 6.71 -25.68 -7.63
N ALA A 98 5.83 -25.04 -8.42
CA ALA A 98 5.77 -23.58 -8.44
C ALA A 98 5.39 -22.97 -7.07
N PRO A 99 4.42 -23.51 -6.31
CA PRO A 99 4.13 -23.00 -4.97
C PRO A 99 5.29 -23.14 -3.99
N ILE A 100 5.95 -24.30 -3.97
CA ILE A 100 7.09 -24.54 -3.08
C ILE A 100 8.25 -23.60 -3.43
N PHE A 101 8.52 -23.42 -4.72
CA PHE A 101 9.56 -22.54 -5.21
C PHE A 101 9.29 -21.07 -4.84
N LEU A 102 8.08 -20.57 -5.14
CA LEU A 102 7.70 -19.19 -4.85
C LEU A 102 7.60 -18.92 -3.34
N ALA A 103 7.03 -19.84 -2.56
CA ALA A 103 6.95 -19.70 -1.11
C ALA A 103 8.34 -19.67 -0.46
N THR A 104 9.26 -20.52 -0.92
CA THR A 104 10.65 -20.51 -0.45
C THR A 104 11.33 -19.19 -0.78
N ILE A 105 11.26 -18.73 -2.03
CA ILE A 105 11.93 -17.48 -2.44
C ILE A 105 11.35 -16.27 -1.74
N CYS A 106 10.01 -16.14 -1.69
CA CYS A 106 9.36 -15.01 -1.05
C CYS A 106 9.57 -15.05 0.47
N GLY A 107 9.48 -16.22 1.10
CA GLY A 107 9.73 -16.39 2.53
C GLY A 107 11.17 -16.07 2.94
N VAL A 108 12.16 -16.56 2.18
CA VAL A 108 13.58 -16.23 2.41
C VAL A 108 13.84 -14.75 2.16
N SER A 109 13.27 -14.17 1.11
CA SER A 109 13.45 -12.74 0.81
C SER A 109 12.85 -11.85 1.89
N ALA A 110 11.63 -12.17 2.37
CA ALA A 110 11.00 -11.46 3.47
C ALA A 110 11.83 -11.57 4.76
N TRP A 111 12.28 -12.78 5.11
CA TRP A 111 13.11 -13.00 6.29
C TRP A 111 14.49 -12.33 6.24
N LYS A 112 15.10 -12.26 5.05
CA LYS A 112 16.42 -11.64 4.84
C LYS A 112 16.35 -10.14 4.52
N GLY A 113 15.16 -9.58 4.31
CA GLY A 113 14.97 -8.19 3.90
C GLY A 113 15.41 -7.90 2.46
N TYR A 114 15.35 -8.88 1.56
CA TYR A 114 15.66 -8.67 0.14
C TYR A 114 14.48 -8.02 -0.59
N SER A 115 14.68 -6.82 -1.12
CA SER A 115 13.62 -6.02 -1.74
C SER A 115 13.34 -6.37 -3.20
N GLY A 116 14.16 -7.24 -3.81
CA GLY A 116 14.01 -7.62 -5.21
C GLY A 116 12.65 -8.26 -5.54
N VAL A 117 12.08 -9.00 -4.58
CA VAL A 117 10.75 -9.62 -4.74
C VAL A 117 9.65 -8.56 -4.75
N ASP A 118 9.77 -7.51 -3.93
CA ASP A 118 8.79 -6.42 -3.88
C ASP A 118 8.75 -5.64 -5.20
N LEU A 119 9.93 -5.33 -5.75
CA LEU A 119 10.04 -4.69 -7.06
C LEU A 119 9.42 -5.59 -8.16
N MET A 120 9.68 -6.88 -8.09
CA MET A 120 9.14 -7.83 -9.05
C MET A 120 7.62 -7.94 -8.94
N LEU A 121 7.07 -7.89 -7.72
CA LEU A 121 5.64 -7.89 -7.48
C LEU A 121 4.96 -6.66 -8.11
N LEU A 122 5.61 -5.49 -8.03
CA LEU A 122 5.11 -4.26 -8.66
C LEU A 122 5.04 -4.39 -10.20
N PHE A 123 6.12 -4.87 -10.84
CA PHE A 123 6.10 -5.14 -12.28
C PHE A 123 5.05 -6.18 -12.66
N TRP A 124 4.90 -7.21 -11.83
CA TRP A 124 3.98 -8.29 -12.09
C TRP A 124 2.52 -7.86 -11.93
N GLY A 125 2.19 -6.96 -10.98
CA GLY A 125 0.86 -6.36 -10.87
C GLY A 125 0.46 -5.65 -12.16
N ILE A 126 1.32 -4.80 -12.72
CA ILE A 126 1.08 -4.11 -14.01
C ILE A 126 0.89 -5.13 -15.14
N TRP A 127 1.75 -6.16 -15.19
CA TRP A 127 1.64 -7.26 -16.15
C TRP A 127 0.32 -8.03 -16.00
N HIS A 128 -0.16 -8.23 -14.78
CA HIS A 128 -1.39 -8.94 -14.52
C HIS A 128 -2.60 -8.17 -15.06
N SER A 129 -2.70 -6.88 -14.76
CA SER A 129 -3.78 -6.00 -15.24
C SER A 129 -3.82 -5.91 -16.76
N LEU A 130 -2.66 -5.77 -17.42
CA LEU A 130 -2.59 -5.73 -18.88
C LEU A 130 -2.96 -7.10 -19.49
N ALA A 131 -2.55 -8.21 -18.86
CA ALA A 131 -2.83 -9.56 -19.36
C ALA A 131 -4.32 -9.91 -19.26
N GLN A 132 -4.99 -9.50 -18.19
CA GLN A 132 -6.44 -9.62 -18.04
C GLN A 132 -7.17 -8.83 -19.14
N THR A 133 -6.81 -7.56 -19.33
CA THR A 133 -7.41 -6.70 -20.36
C THR A 133 -7.27 -7.30 -21.75
N TYR A 134 -6.04 -7.72 -22.10
CA TYR A 134 -5.77 -8.46 -23.34
C TYR A 134 -6.61 -9.75 -23.44
N GLY A 135 -6.74 -10.50 -22.35
CA GLY A 135 -7.57 -11.69 -22.25
C GLY A 135 -9.02 -11.41 -22.63
N PHE A 136 -9.66 -10.42 -22.01
CA PHE A 136 -11.02 -9.99 -22.38
C PHE A 136 -11.13 -9.59 -23.85
N MET A 137 -10.17 -8.83 -24.39
CA MET A 137 -10.17 -8.49 -25.82
C MET A 137 -10.15 -9.74 -26.71
N ARG A 138 -9.49 -10.84 -26.30
CA ARG A 138 -9.51 -12.11 -27.04
C ARG A 138 -10.84 -12.83 -26.94
N ILE A 139 -11.51 -12.74 -25.79
CA ILE A 139 -12.85 -13.31 -25.63
C ILE A 139 -13.83 -12.59 -26.56
N TYR A 140 -13.81 -11.25 -26.59
CA TYR A 140 -14.64 -10.45 -27.50
C TYR A 140 -14.37 -10.76 -28.98
N ASP A 141 -13.10 -10.83 -29.41
CA ASP A 141 -12.79 -11.17 -30.80
C ASP A 141 -13.20 -12.60 -31.16
N ALA A 142 -13.11 -13.55 -30.22
CA ALA A 142 -13.61 -14.90 -30.45
C ALA A 142 -15.14 -14.95 -30.66
N LYS A 143 -15.91 -14.01 -30.09
CA LYS A 143 -17.37 -13.93 -30.31
C LYS A 143 -17.74 -13.59 -31.75
N VAL A 144 -16.89 -12.85 -32.45
CA VAL A 144 -17.04 -12.56 -33.89
C VAL A 144 -16.16 -13.46 -34.77
N LYS A 145 -15.62 -14.55 -34.20
CA LYS A 145 -14.73 -15.51 -34.88
C LYS A 145 -13.46 -14.87 -35.47
N SER A 146 -12.98 -13.78 -34.87
CA SER A 146 -11.71 -13.14 -35.23
C SER A 146 -10.56 -13.80 -34.48
N PHE A 147 -9.71 -14.53 -35.21
CA PHE A 147 -8.56 -15.28 -34.65
C PHE A 147 -7.22 -14.90 -35.30
N SER A 148 -7.13 -13.72 -35.92
CA SER A 148 -5.90 -13.24 -36.56
C SER A 148 -4.74 -13.16 -35.56
N SER A 149 -3.63 -13.83 -35.90
CA SER A 149 -2.40 -13.82 -35.10
C SER A 149 -1.75 -12.43 -35.09
N TRP A 150 -1.88 -11.67 -36.18
CA TRP A 150 -1.39 -10.32 -36.28
C TRP A 150 -2.17 -9.36 -35.38
N THR A 151 -3.50 -9.38 -35.46
CA THR A 151 -4.39 -8.60 -34.59
C THR A 151 -4.08 -8.89 -33.12
N SER A 152 -3.95 -10.17 -32.75
CA SER A 152 -3.60 -10.60 -31.41
C SER A 152 -2.24 -10.06 -30.90
N ARG A 153 -1.22 -9.96 -31.77
CA ARG A 153 0.06 -9.33 -31.39
C ARG A 153 -0.09 -7.84 -31.16
N LEU A 154 -0.86 -7.15 -32.00
CA LEU A 154 -1.14 -5.72 -31.85
C LEU A 154 -1.99 -5.42 -30.60
N ASP A 155 -3.01 -6.22 -30.30
CA ASP A 155 -3.82 -6.07 -29.08
C ASP A 155 -2.93 -6.20 -27.82
N ARG A 156 -1.99 -7.15 -27.83
CA ARG A 156 -1.01 -7.30 -26.72
C ARG A 156 -0.07 -6.11 -26.63
N ALA A 157 0.48 -5.67 -27.77
CA ALA A 157 1.39 -4.53 -27.83
C ALA A 157 0.68 -3.26 -27.32
N MET A 158 -0.58 -3.04 -27.70
CA MET A 158 -1.41 -1.94 -27.20
C MET A 158 -1.57 -1.99 -25.69
N CYS A 159 -1.93 -3.14 -25.13
CA CYS A 159 -2.04 -3.28 -23.67
C CYS A 159 -0.69 -3.00 -23.00
N THR A 160 0.42 -3.51 -23.55
CA THR A 160 1.76 -3.28 -23.00
C THR A 160 2.13 -1.80 -22.99
N VAL A 161 2.07 -1.10 -24.12
CA VAL A 161 2.54 0.29 -24.19
C VAL A 161 1.74 1.23 -23.31
N TRP A 162 0.42 1.04 -23.23
CA TRP A 162 -0.47 1.95 -22.49
C TRP A 162 -0.51 1.68 -20.98
N PHE A 163 -0.44 0.42 -20.53
CA PHE A 163 -0.35 0.11 -19.10
C PHE A 163 1.01 0.47 -18.53
N VAL A 164 2.10 0.04 -19.20
CA VAL A 164 3.46 0.40 -18.77
C VAL A 164 3.68 1.91 -18.91
N GLY A 165 3.09 2.55 -19.93
CA GLY A 165 3.06 4.00 -20.06
C GLY A 165 2.47 4.68 -18.82
N GLY A 166 1.30 4.24 -18.34
CA GLY A 166 0.71 4.80 -17.13
C GLY A 166 1.63 4.68 -15.90
N ALA A 167 2.43 3.62 -15.80
CA ALA A 167 3.42 3.48 -14.73
C ALA A 167 4.66 4.37 -14.93
N LEU A 168 5.19 4.45 -16.16
CA LEU A 168 6.41 5.21 -16.48
C LEU A 168 6.21 6.73 -16.46
N PHE A 169 5.02 7.20 -16.78
CA PHE A 169 4.70 8.64 -16.88
C PHE A 169 3.97 9.19 -15.65
N THR A 170 3.68 8.33 -14.67
CA THR A 170 3.23 8.78 -13.36
C THR A 170 4.44 8.90 -12.46
N ASP A 171 4.75 10.13 -12.02
CA ASP A 171 5.94 10.39 -11.21
C ASP A 171 5.90 9.67 -9.86
N THR A 172 4.73 9.54 -9.23
CA THR A 172 4.57 8.75 -8.00
C THR A 172 4.87 7.26 -8.20
N MET A 173 4.46 6.68 -9.33
CA MET A 173 4.77 5.28 -9.65
C MET A 173 6.25 5.12 -10.01
N THR A 174 6.80 6.07 -10.78
CA THR A 174 8.23 6.13 -11.10
C THR A 174 9.08 6.18 -9.84
N ALA A 175 8.70 7.02 -8.87
CA ALA A 175 9.35 7.08 -7.57
C ALA A 175 9.35 5.70 -6.87
N ASN A 176 8.21 5.01 -6.83
CA ASN A 176 8.13 3.69 -6.19
C ASN A 176 8.94 2.61 -6.93
N LEU A 177 8.99 2.65 -8.26
CA LEU A 177 9.85 1.77 -9.05
C LEU A 177 11.33 2.03 -8.75
N LEU A 178 11.74 3.29 -8.65
CA LEU A 178 13.12 3.67 -8.29
C LEU A 178 13.45 3.26 -6.85
N ILE A 179 12.55 3.46 -5.90
CA ILE A 179 12.71 3.00 -4.51
C ILE A 179 12.97 1.49 -4.49
N GLY A 180 12.11 0.71 -5.15
CA GLY A 180 12.26 -0.74 -5.23
C GLY A 180 13.58 -1.13 -5.91
N PHE A 181 13.96 -0.45 -7.00
CA PHE A 181 15.19 -0.69 -7.73
C PHE A 181 16.44 -0.41 -6.89
N TYR A 182 16.50 0.75 -6.22
CA TYR A 182 17.66 1.14 -5.41
C TYR A 182 17.77 0.30 -4.13
N ASN A 183 16.65 0.01 -3.45
CA ASN A 183 16.63 -0.91 -2.31
C ASN A 183 17.08 -2.33 -2.69
N SER A 184 16.87 -2.71 -3.95
CA SER A 184 17.33 -3.98 -4.51
C SER A 184 18.76 -3.93 -5.06
N GLY A 185 19.54 -2.89 -4.73
CA GLY A 185 20.94 -2.75 -5.15
C GLY A 185 21.14 -2.24 -6.58
N GLY A 186 20.09 -1.79 -7.26
CA GLY A 186 20.20 -1.21 -8.59
C GLY A 186 21.13 0.02 -8.64
N PRO A 187 21.86 0.27 -9.74
CA PRO A 187 22.67 1.47 -9.91
C PRO A 187 21.83 2.75 -9.89
N LEU A 188 22.41 3.88 -9.49
CA LEU A 188 21.74 5.18 -9.61
C LEU A 188 21.48 5.50 -11.09
N LEU A 189 20.28 5.99 -11.38
CA LEU A 189 19.89 6.38 -12.74
C LEU A 189 19.84 7.90 -12.78
N SER A 190 20.51 8.50 -13.76
CA SER A 190 20.40 9.95 -13.94
C SER A 190 19.01 10.33 -14.45
N PRO A 191 18.54 11.56 -14.16
CA PRO A 191 17.27 12.06 -14.71
C PRO A 191 17.22 11.96 -16.24
N THR A 192 18.36 12.15 -16.91
CA THR A 192 18.50 12.00 -18.36
C THR A 192 18.14 10.60 -18.84
N VAL A 193 18.60 9.55 -18.15
CA VAL A 193 18.27 8.16 -18.52
C VAL A 193 16.76 7.93 -18.44
N ILE A 194 16.12 8.43 -17.39
CA ILE A 194 14.67 8.31 -17.20
C ILE A 194 13.92 9.08 -18.30
N GLY A 195 14.37 10.29 -18.64
CA GLY A 195 13.83 11.08 -19.74
C GLY A 195 13.95 10.39 -21.10
N VAL A 196 15.11 9.79 -21.40
CA VAL A 196 15.33 9.03 -22.63
C VAL A 196 14.42 7.80 -22.70
N VAL A 197 14.29 7.03 -21.60
CA VAL A 197 13.38 5.89 -21.53
C VAL A 197 11.94 6.32 -21.79
N ARG A 198 11.48 7.41 -21.17
CA ARG A 198 10.15 7.98 -21.42
C ARG A 198 9.99 8.36 -22.90
N MET A 199 10.94 9.07 -23.50
CA MET A 199 10.88 9.48 -24.91
C MET A 199 10.78 8.30 -25.87
N ILE A 200 11.63 7.27 -25.69
CA ILE A 200 11.59 6.03 -26.49
C ILE A 200 10.21 5.37 -26.34
N TRP A 201 9.66 5.37 -25.12
CA TRP A 201 8.35 4.79 -24.84
C TRP A 201 7.20 5.53 -25.55
N VAL A 202 7.25 6.87 -25.62
CA VAL A 202 6.28 7.66 -26.41
C VAL A 202 6.33 7.26 -27.87
N GLY A 203 7.53 7.18 -28.45
CA GLY A 203 7.71 6.77 -29.85
C GLY A 203 7.13 5.38 -30.12
N ALA A 204 7.44 4.40 -29.25
CA ALA A 204 6.90 3.05 -29.34
C ALA A 204 5.36 3.02 -29.21
N ALA A 205 4.80 3.78 -28.26
CA ALA A 205 3.35 3.86 -28.06
C ALA A 205 2.64 4.47 -29.27
N ALA A 206 3.20 5.52 -29.88
CA ALA A 206 2.66 6.15 -31.07
C ALA A 206 2.65 5.20 -32.28
N VAL A 207 3.77 4.53 -32.54
CA VAL A 207 3.89 3.55 -33.65
C VAL A 207 2.90 2.39 -33.46
N ILE A 208 2.87 1.79 -32.27
CA ILE A 208 2.00 0.65 -31.98
C ILE A 208 0.52 1.05 -32.06
N THR A 209 0.15 2.23 -31.58
CA THR A 209 -1.21 2.77 -31.68
C THR A 209 -1.60 3.00 -33.14
N GLY A 210 -0.72 3.59 -33.95
CA GLY A 210 -0.94 3.77 -35.38
C GLY A 210 -1.15 2.43 -36.11
N MET A 211 -0.30 1.44 -35.85
CA MET A 211 -0.42 0.10 -36.43
C MET A 211 -1.71 -0.61 -36.01
N PHE A 212 -2.12 -0.45 -34.75
CA PHE A 212 -3.38 -1.00 -34.24
C PHE A 212 -4.60 -0.40 -34.96
N LEU A 213 -4.67 0.92 -35.08
CA LEU A 213 -5.76 1.62 -35.76
C LEU A 213 -5.81 1.29 -37.26
N ALA A 214 -4.64 1.27 -37.92
CA ALA A 214 -4.54 0.88 -39.32
C ALA A 214 -5.04 -0.56 -39.53
N ASN A 215 -4.61 -1.50 -38.68
CA ASN A 215 -5.08 -2.88 -38.74
C ASN A 215 -6.59 -2.99 -38.50
N PHE A 216 -7.14 -2.21 -37.56
CA PHE A 216 -8.59 -2.16 -37.33
C PHE A 216 -9.35 -1.70 -38.58
N VAL A 217 -8.91 -0.60 -39.22
CA VAL A 217 -9.52 -0.09 -40.47
C VAL A 217 -9.39 -1.09 -41.61
N ILE A 218 -8.20 -1.68 -41.82
CA ILE A 218 -7.95 -2.65 -42.89
C ILE A 218 -8.85 -3.88 -42.71
N THR A 219 -8.89 -4.46 -41.52
CA THR A 219 -9.73 -5.65 -41.24
C THR A 219 -11.23 -5.34 -41.37
N TRP A 220 -11.64 -4.12 -41.02
CA TRP A 220 -13.01 -3.65 -41.22
C TRP A 220 -13.38 -3.56 -42.70
N ARG A 221 -12.52 -2.94 -43.53
CA ARG A 221 -12.72 -2.82 -44.99
C ARG A 221 -12.71 -4.19 -45.68
N ASN A 222 -11.91 -5.13 -45.19
CA ASN A 222 -11.79 -6.48 -45.76
C ASN A 222 -12.88 -7.46 -45.29
N GLY A 223 -13.91 -6.99 -44.57
CA GLY A 223 -15.00 -7.84 -44.07
C GLY A 223 -14.62 -8.75 -42.88
N GLN A 224 -13.37 -8.73 -42.43
CA GLN A 224 -12.88 -9.48 -41.25
C GLN A 224 -13.04 -8.66 -39.97
N ARG A 225 -14.28 -8.19 -39.72
CA ARG A 225 -14.57 -7.22 -38.65
C ARG A 225 -14.14 -7.73 -37.28
N GLN A 226 -13.37 -6.90 -36.57
CA GLN A 226 -13.03 -7.12 -35.17
C GLN A 226 -14.22 -6.73 -34.27
N ASN A 227 -14.24 -7.22 -33.03
CA ASN A 227 -15.35 -6.90 -32.13
C ASN A 227 -15.24 -5.45 -31.63
N VAL A 228 -16.26 -4.63 -31.90
CA VAL A 228 -16.28 -3.21 -31.51
C VAL A 228 -16.31 -2.99 -29.98
N VAL A 229 -16.93 -3.92 -29.23
CA VAL A 229 -16.99 -3.86 -27.75
C VAL A 229 -15.59 -3.96 -27.14
N LYS A 230 -14.67 -4.68 -27.80
CA LYS A 230 -13.28 -4.77 -27.36
C LYS A 230 -12.58 -3.41 -27.35
N ILE A 231 -12.93 -2.52 -28.29
CA ILE A 231 -12.33 -1.19 -28.41
C ILE A 231 -12.82 -0.31 -27.28
N LEU A 232 -14.13 -0.38 -26.99
CA LEU A 232 -14.73 0.31 -25.86
C LEU A 232 -14.12 -0.14 -24.52
N LEU A 233 -14.00 -1.46 -24.32
CA LEU A 233 -13.32 -2.01 -23.14
C LEU A 233 -11.88 -1.48 -23.03
N LEU A 234 -11.09 -1.60 -24.11
CA LEU A 234 -9.69 -1.17 -24.10
C LEU A 234 -9.56 0.32 -23.75
N ALA A 235 -10.38 1.17 -24.39
CA ALA A 235 -10.37 2.61 -24.16
C ALA A 235 -10.73 2.94 -22.72
N VAL A 236 -11.83 2.37 -22.19
CA VAL A 236 -12.29 2.63 -20.82
C VAL A 236 -11.25 2.15 -19.80
N THR A 237 -10.70 0.95 -19.98
CA THR A 237 -9.70 0.41 -19.06
C THR A 237 -8.41 1.23 -19.08
N ILE A 238 -7.90 1.65 -20.25
CA ILE A 238 -6.71 2.50 -20.33
C ILE A 238 -6.95 3.86 -19.69
N VAL A 239 -8.07 4.53 -20.03
CA VAL A 239 -8.40 5.84 -19.47
C VAL A 239 -8.55 5.73 -17.94
N TYR A 240 -9.20 4.69 -17.46
CA TYR A 240 -9.39 4.46 -16.04
C TYR A 240 -8.07 4.12 -15.32
N TRP A 241 -7.21 3.30 -15.92
CA TRP A 241 -5.85 3.04 -15.42
C TRP A 241 -5.08 4.35 -15.24
N TRP A 242 -5.03 5.20 -16.27
CA TRP A 242 -4.35 6.49 -16.21
C TRP A 242 -4.99 7.44 -15.20
N PHE A 243 -6.32 7.50 -15.12
CA PHE A 243 -7.03 8.25 -14.10
C PHE A 243 -6.60 7.81 -12.68
N CYS A 244 -6.60 6.50 -12.43
CA CYS A 244 -6.19 5.94 -11.14
C CYS A 244 -4.73 6.28 -10.79
N MET A 245 -3.82 6.21 -11.76
CA MET A 245 -2.41 6.50 -11.51
C MET A 245 -2.12 7.99 -11.29
N THR A 246 -2.83 8.88 -11.98
CA THR A 246 -2.48 10.31 -12.04
C THR A 246 -3.31 11.20 -11.12
N ARG A 247 -4.55 10.82 -10.78
CA ARG A 247 -5.48 11.73 -10.09
C ARG A 247 -5.22 11.88 -8.59
N PHE A 248 -4.53 10.91 -7.98
CA PHE A 248 -4.39 10.80 -6.54
C PHE A 248 -2.93 10.93 -6.11
N ASP A 249 -2.65 11.85 -5.18
CA ASP A 249 -1.32 12.01 -4.58
C ASP A 249 -0.89 10.73 -3.84
N ARG A 250 -1.87 10.04 -3.25
CA ARG A 250 -1.68 8.74 -2.63
C ARG A 250 -1.98 7.64 -3.63
N LEU A 251 -0.91 7.12 -4.24
CA LEU A 251 -0.98 6.03 -5.24
C LEU A 251 -1.83 4.83 -4.77
N ILE A 252 -1.82 4.53 -3.47
CA ILE A 252 -2.58 3.42 -2.90
C ILE A 252 -4.09 3.52 -3.15
N ILE A 253 -4.64 4.74 -3.20
CA ILE A 253 -6.05 4.99 -3.48
C ILE A 253 -6.34 4.66 -4.95
N GLY A 254 -5.49 5.16 -5.85
CA GLY A 254 -5.56 4.87 -7.28
C GLY A 254 -5.47 3.37 -7.58
N LEU A 255 -4.48 2.70 -6.98
CA LEU A 255 -4.33 1.26 -7.08
C LEU A 255 -5.58 0.53 -6.58
N ALA A 256 -6.10 0.87 -5.40
CA ALA A 256 -7.32 0.25 -4.86
C ALA A 256 -8.53 0.42 -5.79
N MET A 257 -8.71 1.60 -6.37
CA MET A 257 -9.80 1.87 -7.32
C MET A 257 -9.68 1.02 -8.59
N PHE A 258 -8.46 0.85 -9.09
CA PHE A 258 -8.20 0.01 -10.25
C PHE A 258 -8.37 -1.48 -9.93
N GLU A 259 -7.82 -1.94 -8.81
CA GLU A 259 -7.97 -3.31 -8.32
C GLU A 259 -9.45 -3.66 -8.10
N PHE A 260 -10.26 -2.76 -7.55
CA PHE A 260 -11.70 -3.03 -7.39
C PHE A 260 -12.40 -3.27 -8.74
N PHE A 261 -12.06 -2.48 -9.76
CA PHE A 261 -12.58 -2.68 -11.12
C PHE A 261 -12.11 -4.02 -11.71
N HIS A 262 -10.81 -4.27 -11.59
CA HIS A 262 -10.14 -5.48 -12.07
C HIS A 262 -10.72 -6.74 -11.43
N ASP A 263 -10.93 -6.73 -10.11
CA ASP A 263 -11.49 -7.83 -9.33
C ASP A 263 -12.93 -8.12 -9.74
N MET A 264 -13.73 -7.08 -9.96
CA MET A 264 -15.12 -7.30 -10.36
C MET A 264 -15.21 -7.96 -11.74
N GLN A 265 -14.40 -7.52 -12.69
CA GLN A 265 -14.27 -8.17 -14.00
C GLN A 265 -13.86 -9.63 -13.84
N TYR A 266 -12.81 -9.87 -13.05
CA TYR A 266 -12.24 -11.18 -12.82
C TYR A 266 -13.24 -12.15 -12.18
N LEU A 267 -13.85 -11.76 -11.07
CA LEU A 267 -14.80 -12.60 -10.34
C LEU A 267 -16.01 -12.96 -11.21
N ALA A 268 -16.52 -12.02 -12.01
CA ALA A 268 -17.63 -12.26 -12.91
C ALA A 268 -17.26 -13.25 -14.04
N ILE A 269 -16.10 -13.10 -14.68
CA ILE A 269 -15.70 -14.01 -15.77
C ILE A 269 -15.36 -15.42 -15.25
N VAL A 270 -14.72 -15.50 -14.07
CA VAL A 270 -14.38 -16.78 -13.46
C VAL A 270 -15.62 -17.53 -12.96
N TRP A 271 -16.61 -16.80 -12.43
CA TRP A 271 -17.90 -17.37 -12.10
C TRP A 271 -18.58 -17.95 -13.33
N LEU A 272 -18.68 -17.17 -14.42
CA LEU A 272 -19.26 -17.64 -15.69
C LEU A 272 -18.55 -18.88 -16.22
N PHE A 273 -17.22 -18.85 -16.21
CA PHE A 273 -16.38 -19.94 -16.70
C PHE A 273 -16.65 -21.23 -15.93
N ASN A 274 -16.55 -21.19 -14.59
CA ASN A 274 -16.75 -22.38 -13.75
C ASN A 274 -18.20 -22.87 -13.80
N ARG A 275 -19.16 -21.96 -13.92
CA ARG A 275 -20.56 -22.30 -14.13
C ARG A 275 -20.76 -23.13 -15.40
N ASN A 276 -20.32 -22.62 -16.53
CA ASN A 276 -20.45 -23.32 -17.81
C ASN A 276 -19.76 -24.69 -17.79
N ARG A 277 -18.67 -24.82 -17.03
CA ARG A 277 -17.98 -26.11 -16.84
C ARG A 277 -18.79 -27.10 -16.02
N VAL A 278 -19.39 -26.67 -14.91
CA VAL A 278 -20.26 -27.54 -14.11
C VAL A 278 -21.41 -28.07 -14.96
N ASP A 279 -21.93 -27.23 -15.86
CA ASP A 279 -23.04 -27.60 -16.74
C ASP A 279 -22.61 -28.52 -17.91
N LYS A 280 -21.34 -28.45 -18.37
CA LYS A 280 -20.88 -29.13 -19.61
C LYS A 280 -19.83 -30.23 -19.43
N SER A 281 -19.10 -30.27 -18.32
CA SER A 281 -17.92 -31.15 -18.14
C SER A 281 -18.15 -32.19 -17.03
N ALA A 282 -17.93 -33.46 -17.37
CA ALA A 282 -18.02 -34.56 -16.40
C ALA A 282 -16.87 -34.53 -15.34
N ASN A 283 -15.71 -33.98 -15.71
CA ASN A 283 -14.47 -34.01 -14.91
C ASN A 283 -14.27 -32.80 -13.99
N VAL A 284 -15.34 -32.33 -13.35
CA VAL A 284 -15.28 -31.24 -12.35
C VAL A 284 -15.30 -31.83 -10.95
N GLY A 285 -14.39 -31.40 -10.08
CA GLY A 285 -14.32 -31.83 -8.68
C GLY A 285 -15.61 -31.55 -7.90
N GLY A 286 -15.89 -32.35 -6.86
CA GLY A 286 -17.13 -32.29 -6.09
C GLY A 286 -17.40 -30.92 -5.47
N PHE A 287 -16.37 -30.30 -4.90
CA PHE A 287 -16.48 -28.95 -4.32
C PHE A 287 -16.85 -27.88 -5.36
N THR A 288 -16.15 -27.84 -6.50
CA THR A 288 -16.47 -26.93 -7.60
C THR A 288 -17.87 -27.18 -8.14
N ARG A 289 -18.28 -28.45 -8.28
CA ARG A 289 -19.64 -28.81 -8.69
C ARG A 289 -20.69 -28.35 -7.69
N PHE A 290 -20.42 -28.39 -6.38
CA PHE A 290 -21.30 -27.86 -5.34
C PHE A 290 -21.40 -26.33 -5.41
N LEU A 291 -20.27 -25.62 -5.42
CA LEU A 291 -20.26 -24.17 -5.29
C LEU A 291 -20.86 -23.44 -6.51
N PHE A 292 -20.67 -23.97 -7.71
CA PHE A 292 -21.14 -23.30 -8.93
C PHE A 292 -22.50 -23.84 -9.43
N GLN A 293 -23.37 -24.40 -8.57
CA GLN A 293 -24.74 -24.84 -8.93
C GLN A 293 -25.70 -23.68 -9.23
N ARG A 294 -26.87 -23.94 -9.86
CA ARG A 294 -27.93 -22.95 -10.21
C ARG A 294 -28.70 -22.48 -8.98
N ARG A 295 -27.97 -21.97 -7.99
CA ARG A 295 -28.50 -21.43 -6.74
C ARG A 295 -27.84 -20.09 -6.43
N GLY A 296 -28.64 -19.02 -6.42
CA GLY A 296 -28.13 -17.66 -6.23
C GLY A 296 -27.38 -17.46 -4.91
N VAL A 297 -27.79 -18.15 -3.84
CA VAL A 297 -27.12 -18.10 -2.53
C VAL A 297 -25.64 -18.51 -2.58
N LEU A 298 -25.25 -19.35 -3.54
CA LEU A 298 -23.86 -19.78 -3.67
C LEU A 298 -22.94 -18.71 -4.24
N VAL A 299 -23.50 -17.70 -4.92
CA VAL A 299 -22.74 -16.49 -5.28
C VAL A 299 -22.32 -15.76 -4.01
N VAL A 300 -23.22 -15.65 -3.03
CA VAL A 300 -22.92 -15.02 -1.73
C VAL A 300 -21.85 -15.82 -1.00
N LEU A 301 -21.95 -17.15 -0.97
CA LEU A 301 -20.92 -18.02 -0.38
C LEU A 301 -19.56 -17.84 -1.08
N TYR A 302 -19.54 -17.78 -2.41
CA TYR A 302 -18.32 -17.57 -3.18
C TYR A 302 -17.66 -16.21 -2.85
N VAL A 303 -18.45 -15.14 -2.81
CA VAL A 303 -17.94 -13.81 -2.40
C VAL A 303 -17.45 -13.85 -0.94
N ALA A 304 -18.19 -14.48 -0.03
CA ALA A 304 -17.77 -14.61 1.37
C ALA A 304 -16.45 -15.37 1.51
N MET A 305 -16.24 -16.44 0.74
CA MET A 305 -14.96 -17.17 0.72
C MET A 305 -13.80 -16.32 0.18
N VAL A 306 -14.03 -15.53 -0.87
CA VAL A 306 -13.05 -14.58 -1.43
C VAL A 306 -12.65 -13.56 -0.35
N LEU A 307 -13.62 -12.97 0.34
CA LEU A 307 -13.35 -12.01 1.43
C LEU A 307 -12.64 -12.68 2.61
N ALA A 308 -13.02 -13.92 2.97
CA ALA A 308 -12.36 -14.68 4.03
C ALA A 308 -10.90 -15.05 3.67
N TYR A 309 -10.62 -15.33 2.40
CA TYR A 309 -9.25 -15.56 1.94
C TYR A 309 -8.44 -14.26 1.95
N GLY A 310 -9.03 -13.14 1.52
CA GLY A 310 -8.37 -11.83 1.55
C GLY A 310 -8.08 -11.33 2.98
N SER A 311 -8.87 -11.74 3.98
CA SER A 311 -8.63 -11.33 5.38
C SER A 311 -7.42 -12.00 6.03
N LEU A 312 -6.78 -12.99 5.37
CA LEU A 312 -5.58 -13.65 5.88
C LEU A 312 -4.44 -12.68 6.20
N TYR A 313 -4.29 -11.60 5.43
CA TYR A 313 -3.31 -10.55 5.71
C TYR A 313 -3.50 -9.98 7.13
N LYS A 314 -4.75 -9.69 7.52
CA LYS A 314 -5.07 -9.17 8.86
C LYS A 314 -4.85 -10.20 9.96
N VAL A 315 -5.12 -11.47 9.67
CA VAL A 315 -4.82 -12.56 10.62
C VAL A 315 -3.30 -12.67 10.85
N PHE A 316 -2.50 -12.53 9.79
CA PHE A 316 -1.04 -12.60 9.91
C PHE A 316 -0.45 -11.40 10.65
N GLU A 317 -1.05 -10.21 10.54
CA GLU A 317 -0.64 -9.03 11.33
C GLU A 317 -0.83 -9.21 12.85
N LEU A 318 -1.69 -10.12 13.29
CA LEU A 318 -1.91 -10.41 14.72
C LEU A 318 -0.84 -11.33 15.32
N VAL A 319 0.07 -11.87 14.51
CA VAL A 319 1.13 -12.78 14.98
C VAL A 319 2.19 -11.99 15.74
N PRO A 320 2.41 -12.26 17.05
CA PRO A 320 3.32 -11.44 17.87
C PRO A 320 4.80 -11.57 17.49
N ARG A 321 5.19 -12.73 16.92
CA ARG A 321 6.58 -13.01 16.58
C ARG A 321 6.90 -12.52 15.17
N GLU A 322 7.67 -11.44 15.08
CA GLU A 322 8.02 -10.78 13.81
C GLU A 322 8.59 -11.74 12.76
N THR A 323 9.48 -12.66 13.14
CA THR A 323 10.03 -13.64 12.18
C THR A 323 8.95 -14.55 11.57
N ILE A 324 7.95 -14.98 12.35
CA ILE A 324 6.87 -15.80 11.82
C ILE A 324 5.97 -14.96 10.91
N LYS A 325 5.69 -13.72 11.33
CA LYS A 325 4.92 -12.76 10.54
C LYS A 325 5.57 -12.48 9.17
N GLU A 326 6.87 -12.23 9.11
CA GLU A 326 7.62 -12.03 7.86
C GLU A 326 7.49 -13.22 6.92
N VAL A 327 7.65 -14.45 7.43
CA VAL A 327 7.50 -15.68 6.63
C VAL A 327 6.07 -15.83 6.11
N LEU A 328 5.05 -15.56 6.94
CA LEU A 328 3.64 -15.61 6.54
C LEU A 328 3.30 -14.56 5.48
N LEU A 329 3.87 -13.36 5.58
CA LEU A 329 3.76 -12.33 4.54
C LEU A 329 4.45 -12.78 3.24
N GLY A 330 5.61 -13.46 3.33
CA GLY A 330 6.25 -14.11 2.18
C GLY A 330 5.35 -15.15 1.50
N VAL A 331 4.59 -15.95 2.27
CA VAL A 331 3.59 -16.89 1.72
C VAL A 331 2.47 -16.15 0.98
N LEU A 332 2.03 -15.00 1.50
CA LEU A 332 1.03 -14.16 0.85
C LEU A 332 1.53 -13.60 -0.50
N MET A 333 2.78 -13.13 -0.54
CA MET A 333 3.43 -12.70 -1.78
C MET A 333 3.53 -13.85 -2.80
N ALA A 334 3.90 -15.05 -2.33
CA ALA A 334 3.93 -16.24 -3.18
C ALA A 334 2.54 -16.58 -3.75
N SER A 335 1.48 -16.46 -2.95
CA SER A 335 0.09 -16.62 -3.42
C SER A 335 -0.23 -15.65 -4.55
N THR A 336 0.25 -14.41 -4.45
CA THR A 336 0.06 -13.37 -5.48
C THR A 336 0.73 -13.75 -6.80
N PHE A 337 2.00 -14.17 -6.78
CA PHE A 337 2.67 -14.66 -7.98
C PHE A 337 2.00 -15.91 -8.58
N LEU A 338 1.55 -16.83 -7.73
CA LEU A 338 0.86 -18.04 -8.15
C LEU A 338 -0.47 -17.74 -8.82
N HIS A 339 -1.26 -16.83 -8.25
CA HIS A 339 -2.50 -16.35 -8.84
C HIS A 339 -2.28 -15.88 -10.28
N TYR A 340 -1.31 -14.98 -10.46
CA TYR A 340 -1.00 -14.46 -11.78
C TYR A 340 -0.55 -15.54 -12.76
N TYR A 341 0.20 -16.53 -12.27
CA TYR A 341 0.64 -17.67 -13.06
C TYR A 341 -0.52 -18.62 -13.44
N TYR A 342 -1.46 -18.86 -12.52
CA TYR A 342 -2.61 -19.75 -12.71
C TYR A 342 -3.71 -19.13 -13.56
N ASP A 343 -3.86 -17.81 -13.52
CA ASP A 343 -4.78 -17.09 -14.40
C ASP A 343 -4.42 -17.20 -15.87
N GLY A 344 -3.14 -17.40 -16.18
CA GLY A 344 -2.67 -17.71 -17.52
C GLY A 344 -3.35 -18.93 -18.17
N PHE A 345 -4.06 -19.78 -17.41
CA PHE A 345 -4.87 -20.88 -17.94
C PHE A 345 -6.33 -20.50 -18.24
N ILE A 346 -6.85 -19.39 -17.71
CA ILE A 346 -8.18 -18.84 -18.04
C ILE A 346 -8.13 -18.10 -19.38
N TRP A 347 -7.08 -17.31 -19.58
CA TRP A 347 -6.98 -16.43 -20.75
C TRP A 347 -6.56 -17.11 -22.06
N ARG A 348 -6.35 -18.44 -22.06
CA ARG A 348 -5.93 -19.20 -23.25
C ARG A 348 -7.10 -19.52 -24.19
N VAL A 349 -7.72 -18.48 -24.75
CA VAL A 349 -8.83 -18.58 -25.73
C VAL A 349 -8.45 -19.36 -27.01
N ARG A 350 -7.16 -19.61 -27.25
CA ARG A 350 -6.70 -20.53 -28.30
C ARG A 350 -7.08 -21.99 -28.06
N GLU A 351 -7.28 -22.41 -26.81
CA GLU A 351 -7.64 -23.78 -26.46
C GLU A 351 -9.14 -23.99 -26.58
N LYS A 352 -9.56 -25.03 -27.30
CA LYS A 352 -10.98 -25.34 -27.53
C LYS A 352 -11.76 -25.48 -26.22
N SER A 353 -11.25 -26.22 -25.25
CA SER A 353 -11.90 -26.41 -23.93
C SER A 353 -12.15 -25.09 -23.19
N THR A 354 -11.23 -24.13 -23.32
CA THR A 354 -11.38 -22.79 -22.75
C THR A 354 -12.47 -22.01 -23.47
N ARG A 355 -12.52 -22.05 -24.82
CA ARG A 355 -13.61 -21.44 -25.60
C ARG A 355 -14.98 -22.02 -25.26
N ASP A 356 -15.06 -23.34 -25.12
CA ASP A 356 -16.31 -24.05 -24.83
C ASP A 356 -16.85 -23.68 -23.44
N SER A 357 -15.94 -23.53 -22.47
CA SER A 357 -16.22 -23.07 -21.10
C SER A 357 -16.59 -21.60 -21.04
N LEU A 358 -16.07 -20.76 -21.93
CA LEU A 358 -16.45 -19.34 -22.05
C LEU A 358 -17.71 -19.13 -22.91
N GLY A 359 -18.26 -20.17 -23.54
CA GLY A 359 -19.42 -20.06 -24.42
C GLY A 359 -19.13 -19.35 -25.74
N VAL A 360 -17.89 -19.47 -26.26
CA VAL A 360 -17.40 -18.77 -27.46
C VAL A 360 -16.93 -19.76 -28.54
N ALA A 361 -17.67 -20.86 -28.71
CA ALA A 361 -17.29 -21.92 -29.63
C ALA A 361 -17.30 -21.43 -31.10
N GLY A 362 -16.14 -21.52 -31.75
CA GLY A 362 -15.97 -21.32 -33.19
C GLY A 362 -15.04 -22.38 -33.76
N GLN A 363 -15.37 -22.93 -34.93
CA GLN A 363 -14.48 -23.83 -35.67
C GLN A 363 -13.24 -23.05 -36.12
N GLN A 364 -12.07 -23.40 -35.59
CA GLN A 364 -10.84 -23.12 -36.31
C GLN A 364 -10.80 -24.09 -37.49
N GLY A 365 -10.82 -23.55 -38.71
CA GLY A 365 -10.55 -24.30 -39.92
C GLY A 365 -9.15 -24.93 -39.86
N ASN A 366 -9.10 -26.21 -40.18
CA ASN A 366 -7.90 -27.04 -40.33
C ASN A 366 -6.74 -26.30 -41.02
N LYS A 367 -5.56 -26.36 -40.39
CA LYS A 367 -4.28 -26.75 -41.04
C LYS A 367 -3.06 -26.78 -40.11
N ARG A 368 -3.20 -26.51 -38.80
CA ARG A 368 -2.07 -26.72 -37.85
C ARG A 368 -2.42 -27.24 -36.45
N GLU A 369 -3.69 -27.53 -36.15
CA GLU A 369 -4.00 -28.38 -35.01
C GLU A 369 -3.79 -29.84 -35.44
N LYS A 370 -2.52 -30.30 -35.40
CA LYS A 370 -2.33 -31.67 -34.96
C LYS A 370 -3.04 -31.74 -33.62
N SER A 371 -4.20 -32.39 -33.62
CA SER A 371 -4.91 -32.86 -32.45
C SER A 371 -3.89 -33.49 -31.52
N LYS A 372 -3.36 -32.70 -30.58
CA LYS A 372 -2.97 -33.25 -29.29
C LYS A 372 -4.30 -33.46 -28.61
N THR A 373 -4.86 -34.63 -28.84
CA THR A 373 -5.85 -35.25 -27.98
C THR A 373 -5.51 -34.97 -26.52
N ILE A 374 -6.57 -34.84 -25.74
CA ILE A 374 -6.68 -34.31 -24.38
C ILE A 374 -5.79 -35.03 -23.33
N SER A 375 -4.90 -35.94 -23.74
CA SER A 375 -4.19 -36.91 -22.90
C SER A 375 -2.66 -36.83 -22.87
N GLU A 376 -1.97 -36.01 -23.68
CA GLU A 376 -0.49 -36.02 -23.64
C GLU A 376 0.07 -35.20 -22.46
N PRO A 377 0.91 -35.80 -21.59
CA PRO A 377 1.72 -35.06 -20.63
C PRO A 377 2.55 -33.98 -21.35
N ALA A 378 2.82 -32.87 -20.67
CA ALA A 378 3.71 -31.85 -21.22
C ALA A 378 5.07 -32.49 -21.61
N SER A 379 5.35 -32.58 -22.92
CA SER A 379 6.61 -33.15 -23.42
C SER A 379 7.84 -32.48 -22.78
N ARG A 380 8.95 -33.21 -22.63
CA ARG A 380 10.21 -32.71 -22.04
C ARG A 380 10.69 -31.40 -22.71
N LYS A 381 10.48 -31.28 -24.04
CA LYS A 381 10.76 -30.06 -24.84
C LYS A 381 9.90 -28.86 -24.40
N ASN A 382 8.64 -29.09 -24.04
CA ASN A 382 7.74 -28.06 -23.50
C ASN A 382 8.03 -27.70 -22.04
N MET A 383 8.69 -28.59 -21.28
CA MET A 383 9.16 -28.28 -19.92
C MET A 383 10.40 -27.40 -19.94
N LEU A 384 11.40 -27.71 -20.78
CA LEU A 384 12.60 -26.89 -20.95
C LEU A 384 12.27 -25.48 -21.48
N GLY A 385 11.42 -25.40 -22.51
CA GLY A 385 10.97 -24.11 -23.03
C GLY A 385 10.16 -23.30 -22.01
N HIS A 386 9.46 -23.95 -21.09
CA HIS A 386 8.76 -23.28 -19.98
C HIS A 386 9.70 -22.81 -18.88
N GLY A 387 10.71 -23.62 -18.53
CA GLY A 387 11.78 -23.24 -17.61
C GLY A 387 12.56 -22.02 -18.09
N ALA A 388 12.79 -21.92 -19.41
CA ALA A 388 13.44 -20.74 -20.00
C ALA A 388 12.65 -19.43 -19.78
N TYR A 389 11.31 -19.47 -19.76
CA TYR A 389 10.52 -18.27 -19.44
C TYR A 389 10.69 -17.84 -17.98
N TRP A 390 10.95 -18.79 -17.05
CA TRP A 390 11.26 -18.44 -15.66
C TRP A 390 12.62 -17.76 -15.52
N CYS A 391 13.55 -17.92 -16.46
CA CYS A 391 14.80 -17.16 -16.45
C CYS A 391 14.55 -15.64 -16.53
N LEU A 392 13.48 -15.19 -17.18
CA LEU A 392 13.10 -13.77 -17.21
C LEU A 392 12.69 -13.22 -15.83
N PHE A 393 12.36 -14.10 -14.89
CA PHE A 393 12.03 -13.74 -13.50
C PHE A 393 13.22 -14.00 -12.57
N VAL A 394 13.79 -15.20 -12.65
CA VAL A 394 14.85 -15.66 -11.74
C VAL A 394 16.15 -14.90 -11.96
N VAL A 395 16.55 -14.65 -13.21
CA VAL A 395 17.84 -13.98 -13.48
C VAL A 395 17.84 -12.54 -12.95
N PRO A 396 16.83 -11.69 -13.25
CA PRO A 396 16.79 -10.35 -12.67
C PRO A 396 16.69 -10.37 -11.14
N LEU A 397 15.90 -11.28 -10.57
CA LEU A 397 15.77 -11.39 -9.12
C LEU A 397 17.10 -11.75 -8.45
N VAL A 398 17.80 -12.78 -8.96
CA VAL A 398 19.12 -13.17 -8.45
C VAL A 398 20.13 -12.04 -8.63
N ALA A 399 20.14 -11.37 -9.80
CA ALA A 399 21.03 -10.24 -10.05
C ALA A 399 20.80 -9.11 -9.04
N LEU A 400 19.54 -8.76 -8.75
CA LEU A 400 19.17 -7.76 -7.75
C LEU A 400 19.52 -8.21 -6.34
N THR A 401 19.26 -9.47 -5.96
CA THR A 401 19.65 -9.97 -4.64
C THR A 401 21.17 -9.94 -4.44
N VAL A 402 21.95 -10.32 -5.46
CA VAL A 402 23.41 -10.23 -5.43
C VAL A 402 23.85 -8.77 -5.37
N ALA A 403 23.23 -7.89 -6.17
CA ALA A 403 23.53 -6.46 -6.14
C ALA A 403 23.28 -5.88 -4.74
N GLN A 404 22.10 -6.13 -4.14
CA GLN A 404 21.75 -5.67 -2.80
C GLN A 404 22.75 -6.16 -1.75
N ALA A 405 23.21 -7.42 -1.85
CA ALA A 405 24.20 -7.99 -0.94
C ALA A 405 25.59 -7.34 -1.08
N VAL A 406 25.93 -6.78 -2.24
CA VAL A 406 27.22 -6.13 -2.51
C VAL A 406 27.15 -4.61 -2.28
N THR A 407 25.99 -3.97 -2.46
CA THR A 407 25.79 -2.52 -2.32
C THR A 407 25.50 -2.07 -0.88
N THR A 408 25.88 -2.86 0.12
CA THR A 408 25.60 -2.62 1.56
C THR A 408 26.08 -1.28 2.11
N ASN A 409 26.94 -0.56 1.36
CA ASN A 409 27.52 0.72 1.77
C ASN A 409 26.97 1.95 1.04
N ARG A 410 25.93 1.84 0.17
CA ARG A 410 25.37 3.06 -0.44
C ARG A 410 24.62 3.87 0.62
N GLU A 411 25.00 5.14 0.78
CA GLU A 411 24.29 6.01 1.70
C GLU A 411 22.85 6.26 1.24
N GLU A 412 21.91 6.16 2.18
CA GLU A 412 20.48 6.31 1.88
C GLU A 412 20.14 7.68 1.26
N ILE A 413 20.92 8.72 1.59
CA ILE A 413 20.75 10.07 1.06
C ILE A 413 20.96 10.10 -0.46
N GLU A 414 21.97 9.40 -0.98
CA GLU A 414 22.34 9.49 -2.40
C GLU A 414 21.21 9.03 -3.30
N TRP A 415 20.59 7.89 -2.99
CA TRP A 415 19.51 7.37 -3.82
C TRP A 415 18.20 8.14 -3.61
N ARG A 416 17.96 8.70 -2.41
CA ARG A 416 16.80 9.59 -2.20
C ARG A 416 16.93 10.90 -2.97
N ARG A 417 18.14 11.48 -3.04
CA ARG A 417 18.43 12.62 -3.93
C ARG A 417 18.22 12.26 -5.39
N ALA A 418 18.73 11.12 -5.85
CA ALA A 418 18.51 10.65 -7.22
C ALA A 418 17.01 10.50 -7.57
N ILE A 419 16.17 10.07 -6.62
CA ILE A 419 14.71 10.05 -6.82
C ILE A 419 14.16 11.46 -6.95
N VAL A 420 14.53 12.38 -6.05
CA VAL A 420 14.06 13.76 -6.10
C VAL A 420 14.50 14.46 -7.40
N ASP A 421 15.72 14.21 -7.87
CA ASP A 421 16.21 14.74 -9.14
C ASP A 421 15.45 14.15 -10.35
N ALA A 422 15.08 12.87 -10.26
CA ALA A 422 14.34 12.18 -11.31
C ALA A 422 12.87 12.61 -11.40
N VAL A 423 12.24 12.85 -10.24
CA VAL A 423 10.80 13.14 -10.10
C VAL A 423 10.58 14.22 -9.03
N PRO A 424 10.92 15.49 -9.34
CA PRO A 424 10.94 16.57 -8.36
C PRO A 424 9.55 16.94 -7.83
N ASP A 425 8.51 16.70 -8.62
CA ASP A 425 7.13 17.08 -8.29
C ASP A 425 6.39 16.02 -7.46
N VAL A 426 7.11 15.09 -6.82
CA VAL A 426 6.54 14.11 -5.88
C VAL A 426 6.72 14.57 -4.45
N ALA A 427 5.68 15.17 -3.87
CA ALA A 427 5.68 15.72 -2.51
C ALA A 427 6.23 14.74 -1.46
N ARG A 428 5.87 13.44 -1.56
CA ARG A 428 6.33 12.41 -0.63
C ARG A 428 7.82 12.12 -0.73
N SER A 429 8.39 12.15 -1.94
CA SER A 429 9.83 11.96 -2.14
C SER A 429 10.62 13.11 -1.52
N GLN A 430 10.13 14.34 -1.70
CA GLN A 430 10.67 15.56 -1.07
C GLN A 430 10.64 15.44 0.47
N MET A 431 9.49 15.06 1.06
CA MET A 431 9.40 14.85 2.50
C MET A 431 10.35 13.77 3.00
N ALA A 432 10.44 12.64 2.30
CA ALA A 432 11.23 11.52 2.75
C ALA A 432 12.74 11.83 2.73
N LEU A 433 13.21 12.62 1.75
CA LEU A 433 14.57 13.15 1.76
C LEU A 433 14.77 14.15 2.90
N ALA A 434 13.87 15.12 3.07
CA ALA A 434 13.94 16.11 4.15
C ALA A 434 14.00 15.49 5.56
N GLU A 435 13.23 14.42 5.77
CA GLU A 435 13.22 13.66 7.03
C GLU A 435 14.53 12.93 7.30
N LEU A 436 15.13 12.33 6.26
CA LEU A 436 16.43 11.69 6.38
C LEU A 436 17.52 12.72 6.68
N LEU A 437 17.51 13.87 5.98
CA LEU A 437 18.43 14.98 6.22
C LEU A 437 18.31 15.51 7.65
N THR A 438 17.08 15.69 8.15
CA THR A 438 16.83 16.08 9.55
C THR A 438 17.36 15.05 10.54
N THR A 439 17.23 13.76 10.22
CA THR A 439 17.73 12.67 11.06
C THR A 439 19.26 12.67 11.10
N LYS A 440 19.93 12.80 9.95
CA LYS A 440 21.38 12.95 9.89
C LYS A 440 21.87 14.19 10.64
N ALA A 441 21.18 15.33 10.50
CA ALA A 441 21.52 16.55 11.25
C ALA A 441 21.51 16.31 12.76
N LYS A 442 20.54 15.54 13.29
CA LYS A 442 20.49 15.17 14.71
C LYS A 442 21.64 14.25 15.12
N SER A 443 22.08 13.35 14.25
CA SER A 443 23.27 12.52 14.49
C SER A 443 24.53 13.39 14.60
N HIS A 444 24.67 14.39 13.72
CA HIS A 444 25.76 15.37 13.80
C HIS A 444 25.69 16.22 15.09
N ASP A 445 24.50 16.64 15.53
CA ASP A 445 24.33 17.34 16.82
C ASP A 445 24.76 16.47 18.01
N GLN A 446 24.46 15.16 17.96
CA GLN A 446 24.87 14.23 19.01
C GLN A 446 26.39 14.03 19.02
N ALA A 447 27.01 13.89 17.84
CA ALA A 447 28.45 13.81 17.70
C ALA A 447 29.13 15.09 18.23
N ALA A 448 28.61 16.27 17.87
CA ALA A 448 29.09 17.56 18.38
C ALA A 448 29.06 17.63 19.92
N LYS A 449 28.00 17.15 20.56
CA LYS A 449 27.91 17.11 22.03
C LYS A 449 28.94 16.20 22.68
N GLN A 450 29.28 15.07 22.04
CA GLN A 450 30.31 14.16 22.54
C GLN A 450 31.70 14.78 22.40
N LEU A 451 31.99 15.38 21.24
CA LEU A 451 33.26 16.08 20.97
C LEU A 451 33.47 17.27 21.93
N ALA A 452 32.39 17.99 22.27
CA ALA A 452 32.42 19.04 23.30
C ALA A 452 32.87 18.51 24.67
N GLN A 453 32.39 17.32 25.06
CA GLN A 453 32.79 16.68 26.32
C GLN A 453 34.24 16.17 26.29
N GLN A 454 34.77 15.87 25.11
CA GLN A 454 36.13 15.42 24.89
C GLN A 454 37.13 16.57 24.73
N GLY A 455 36.68 17.83 24.73
CA GLY A 455 37.53 19.00 24.54
C GLY A 455 38.10 19.13 23.12
N GLN A 456 37.32 18.71 22.11
CA GLN A 456 37.70 18.79 20.69
C GLN A 456 36.86 19.86 19.95
N PRO A 457 37.22 21.15 20.08
CA PRO A 457 36.38 22.26 19.59
C PRO A 457 36.31 22.37 18.06
N GLU A 458 37.40 22.08 17.35
CA GLU A 458 37.45 22.18 15.87
C GLU A 458 36.54 21.13 15.22
N GLU A 459 36.65 19.87 15.64
CA GLU A 459 35.78 18.78 15.17
C GLU A 459 34.33 19.02 15.56
N GLN A 460 34.08 19.54 16.77
CA GLN A 460 32.74 19.91 17.21
C GLN A 460 32.13 20.94 16.26
N GLU A 461 32.86 22.01 15.93
CA GLU A 461 32.38 23.07 15.04
C GLU A 461 32.04 22.52 13.65
N LYS A 462 32.88 21.61 13.12
CA LYS A 462 32.61 20.93 11.86
C LYS A 462 31.30 20.14 11.88
N GLN A 463 31.04 19.40 12.96
CA GLN A 463 29.77 18.65 13.10
C GLN A 463 28.56 19.60 13.18
N VAL A 464 28.68 20.70 13.91
CA VAL A 464 27.60 21.71 14.01
C VAL A 464 27.33 22.34 12.65
N HIS A 465 28.38 22.68 11.89
CA HIS A 465 28.24 23.23 10.54
C HIS A 465 27.53 22.25 9.59
N GLN A 466 27.93 20.97 9.61
CA GLN A 466 27.27 19.92 8.82
C GLN A 466 25.80 19.74 9.20
N ALA A 467 25.49 19.73 10.51
CA ALA A 467 24.12 19.66 10.99
C ALA A 467 23.27 20.83 10.50
N ARG A 468 23.83 22.04 10.46
CA ARG A 468 23.16 23.23 9.94
C ARG A 468 22.87 23.13 8.45
N GLN A 469 23.86 22.77 7.63
CA GLN A 469 23.69 22.61 6.18
C GLN A 469 22.60 21.59 5.84
N LEU A 470 22.60 20.43 6.52
CA LEU A 470 21.58 19.40 6.33
C LEU A 470 20.17 19.87 6.72
N ARG A 471 20.05 20.72 7.75
CA ARG A 471 18.77 21.33 8.14
C ARG A 471 18.27 22.34 7.13
N GLU A 472 19.16 23.18 6.59
CA GLU A 472 18.83 24.14 5.54
C GLU A 472 18.32 23.41 4.28
N GLU A 473 19.03 22.36 3.85
CA GLU A 473 18.60 21.49 2.74
C GLU A 473 17.23 20.81 3.05
N ALA A 474 17.04 20.31 4.28
CA ALA A 474 15.77 19.71 4.67
C ALA A 474 14.59 20.70 4.61
N VAL A 475 14.81 21.96 5.02
CA VAL A 475 13.79 23.02 4.95
C VAL A 475 13.37 23.27 3.51
N ASP A 476 14.31 23.31 2.56
CA ASP A 476 14.00 23.54 1.16
C ASP A 476 13.18 22.40 0.57
N HIS A 477 13.51 21.15 0.89
CA HIS A 477 12.70 20.00 0.47
C HIS A 477 11.32 19.98 1.13
N PHE A 478 11.19 20.37 2.40
CA PHE A 478 9.87 20.52 3.03
C PHE A 478 9.04 21.63 2.38
N ARG A 479 9.66 22.76 2.01
CA ARG A 479 8.98 23.83 1.26
C ARG A 479 8.53 23.35 -0.12
N ARG A 480 9.41 22.68 -0.87
CA ARG A 480 9.08 22.07 -2.17
C ARG A 480 7.91 21.10 -2.06
N SER A 481 7.90 20.27 -1.01
CA SER A 481 6.79 19.36 -0.73
C SER A 481 5.47 20.11 -0.51
N LEU A 482 5.49 21.24 0.20
CA LEU A 482 4.32 22.08 0.45
C LEU A 482 3.90 22.93 -0.77
N GLU A 483 4.81 23.24 -1.70
CA GLU A 483 4.45 23.81 -3.01
C GLU A 483 3.58 22.82 -3.80
N ILE A 484 3.92 21.53 -3.73
CA ILE A 484 3.20 20.45 -4.42
C ILE A 484 1.91 20.09 -3.67
N TRP A 485 1.97 19.96 -2.33
CA TRP A 485 0.83 19.60 -1.48
C TRP A 485 0.68 20.56 -0.29
N PRO A 486 -0.01 21.70 -0.47
CA PRO A 486 -0.13 22.76 0.54
C PRO A 486 -0.91 22.36 1.80
N ASP A 487 -1.78 21.36 1.71
CA ASP A 487 -2.65 20.92 2.81
C ASP A 487 -2.09 19.70 3.57
N SER A 488 -0.76 19.48 3.50
CA SER A 488 -0.09 18.46 4.31
C SER A 488 0.20 18.99 5.72
N GLU A 489 -0.61 18.60 6.70
CA GLU A 489 -0.40 18.93 8.11
C GLU A 489 0.92 18.37 8.63
N THR A 490 1.32 17.19 8.12
CA THR A 490 2.56 16.53 8.50
C THR A 490 3.77 17.30 7.97
N ALA A 491 3.75 17.76 6.71
CA ALA A 491 4.83 18.56 6.16
C ALA A 491 4.97 19.91 6.86
N HIS A 492 3.86 20.60 7.15
CA HIS A 492 3.89 21.83 7.94
C HIS A 492 4.49 21.62 9.34
N ASN A 493 4.09 20.57 10.05
CA ASN A 493 4.68 20.28 11.37
C ASN A 493 6.18 19.96 11.28
N LYS A 494 6.62 19.21 10.27
CA LYS A 494 8.04 18.86 10.11
C LYS A 494 8.89 20.07 9.68
N LEU A 495 8.38 20.90 8.77
CA LEU A 495 9.00 22.17 8.40
C LEU A 495 9.12 23.10 9.61
N GLY A 496 8.06 23.24 10.40
CA GLY A 496 8.10 24.07 11.62
C GLY A 496 9.16 23.58 12.61
N LEU A 497 9.33 22.26 12.76
CA LEU A 497 10.39 21.70 13.60
C LEU A 497 11.79 22.01 13.07
N ALA A 498 12.02 21.85 11.77
CA ALA A 498 13.31 22.15 11.15
C ALA A 498 13.67 23.64 11.25
N LEU A 499 12.70 24.54 11.01
CA LEU A 499 12.87 25.98 11.17
C LEU A 499 13.18 26.38 12.61
N LYS A 500 12.51 25.77 13.59
CA LYS A 500 12.82 25.97 15.01
C LYS A 500 14.26 25.56 15.34
N GLU A 501 14.73 24.43 14.79
CA GLU A 501 16.12 23.99 15.00
C GLU A 501 17.15 24.94 14.35
N LEU A 502 16.75 25.71 13.33
CA LEU A 502 17.54 26.79 12.73
C LEU A 502 17.36 28.15 13.44
N GLY A 503 16.53 28.24 14.47
CA GLY A 503 16.24 29.48 15.22
C GLY A 503 15.22 30.41 14.54
N HIS A 504 14.54 29.96 13.49
CA HIS A 504 13.51 30.73 12.78
C HIS A 504 12.15 30.56 13.48
N ASP A 505 12.06 31.03 14.72
CA ASP A 505 10.94 30.72 15.62
C ASP A 505 9.58 31.25 15.13
N LYS A 506 9.55 32.44 14.52
CA LYS A 506 8.32 33.04 13.99
C LYS A 506 7.73 32.20 12.86
N ASP A 507 8.56 31.75 11.93
CA ASP A 507 8.14 30.90 10.80
C ASP A 507 7.69 29.52 11.29
N ALA A 508 8.41 28.96 12.27
CA ALA A 508 8.04 27.70 12.88
C ALA A 508 6.63 27.74 13.51
N ILE A 509 6.34 28.79 14.29
CA ILE A 509 5.01 29.01 14.88
C ILE A 509 3.93 29.12 13.79
N ALA A 510 4.20 29.86 12.71
CA ALA A 510 3.26 29.99 11.59
C ALA A 510 2.92 28.63 10.97
N HIS A 511 3.92 27.78 10.74
CA HIS A 511 3.71 26.45 10.20
C HIS A 511 3.02 25.49 11.18
N PHE A 512 3.32 25.54 12.49
CA PHE A 512 2.54 24.75 13.46
C PHE A 512 1.07 25.18 13.53
N ARG A 513 0.79 26.48 13.45
CA ARG A 513 -0.58 26.99 13.36
C ARG A 513 -1.28 26.52 12.09
N ARG A 514 -0.59 26.53 10.94
CA ARG A 514 -1.15 26.02 9.68
C ARG A 514 -1.44 24.52 9.74
N ALA A 515 -0.54 23.72 10.31
CA ALA A 515 -0.77 22.28 10.54
C ALA A 515 -2.04 22.03 11.38
N LEU A 516 -2.25 22.81 12.44
CA LEU A 516 -3.44 22.71 13.30
C LEU A 516 -4.71 23.28 12.66
N ALA A 517 -4.59 24.23 11.73
CA ALA A 517 -5.72 24.70 10.94
C ALA A 517 -6.24 23.61 9.98
N ILE A 518 -5.34 22.79 9.43
CA ILE A 518 -5.68 21.64 8.58
C ILE A 518 -6.20 20.47 9.42
N ASN A 519 -5.50 20.13 10.50
CA ASN A 519 -5.85 19.06 11.42
C ASN A 519 -5.79 19.54 12.88
N PRO A 520 -6.92 20.00 13.45
CA PRO A 520 -6.99 20.46 14.84
C PRO A 520 -6.63 19.39 15.89
N TYR A 521 -6.61 18.12 15.50
CA TYR A 521 -6.33 16.99 16.38
C TYR A 521 -4.87 16.48 16.27
N LEU A 522 -4.00 17.19 15.54
CA LEU A 522 -2.60 16.81 15.42
C LEU A 522 -1.81 17.15 16.69
N SER A 523 -1.81 16.22 17.66
CA SER A 523 -1.18 16.42 18.98
C SER A 523 0.29 16.80 18.91
N THR A 524 1.05 16.30 17.93
CA THR A 524 2.46 16.62 17.75
C THR A 524 2.67 18.11 17.43
N ALA A 525 1.90 18.67 16.50
CA ALA A 525 1.94 20.10 16.17
C ALA A 525 1.42 20.95 17.34
N GLY A 526 0.37 20.51 18.02
CA GLY A 526 -0.16 21.16 19.22
C GLY A 526 0.88 21.28 20.33
N ILE A 527 1.58 20.19 20.64
CA ILE A 527 2.67 20.18 21.63
C ILE A 527 3.82 21.09 21.18
N ASN A 528 4.21 21.05 19.90
CA ASN A 528 5.30 21.88 19.40
C ASN A 528 4.98 23.37 19.50
N LEU A 529 3.78 23.78 19.08
CA LEU A 529 3.30 25.16 19.21
C LEU A 529 3.24 25.60 20.67
N ALA A 530 2.63 24.79 21.54
CA ALA A 530 2.52 25.12 22.97
C ALA A 530 3.89 25.24 23.65
N ASN A 531 4.86 24.39 23.29
CA ASN A 531 6.23 24.49 23.82
C ASN A 531 6.89 25.82 23.41
N MET A 532 6.66 26.27 22.16
CA MET A 532 7.21 27.54 21.69
C MET A 532 6.54 28.74 22.36
N LEU A 533 5.21 28.74 22.48
CA LEU A 533 4.47 29.77 23.20
C LEU A 533 4.88 29.86 24.66
N MET A 534 5.13 28.73 25.32
CA MET A 534 5.68 28.69 26.68
C MET A 534 7.08 29.31 26.75
N GLY A 535 7.92 29.09 25.72
CA GLY A 535 9.23 29.73 25.58
C GLY A 535 9.14 31.26 25.41
N GLU A 536 8.14 31.74 24.67
CA GLU A 536 7.82 33.17 24.51
C GLU A 536 7.14 33.80 25.74
N GLY A 537 6.85 33.02 26.79
CA GLY A 537 6.14 33.50 27.98
C GLY A 537 4.62 33.63 27.81
N LYS A 538 4.04 33.20 26.69
CA LYS A 538 2.58 33.17 26.43
C LYS A 538 1.94 31.96 27.09
N LEU A 539 1.96 31.96 28.43
CA LEU A 539 1.60 30.80 29.24
C LEU A 539 0.11 30.44 29.17
N ASP A 540 -0.78 31.40 28.94
CA ASP A 540 -2.23 31.15 28.77
C ASP A 540 -2.55 30.46 27.44
N GLU A 541 -1.94 30.90 26.33
CA GLU A 541 -2.10 30.25 25.03
C GLU A 541 -1.51 28.82 25.05
N ALA A 542 -0.34 28.64 25.68
CA ALA A 542 0.27 27.33 25.84
C ALA A 542 -0.62 26.37 26.65
N GLU A 543 -1.23 26.86 27.75
CA GLU A 543 -2.19 26.10 28.55
C GLU A 543 -3.39 25.62 27.72
N ASP A 544 -4.03 26.52 26.95
CA ASP A 544 -5.19 26.16 26.12
C ASP A 544 -4.86 25.07 25.11
N HIS A 545 -3.69 25.14 24.47
CA HIS A 545 -3.24 24.10 23.54
C HIS A 545 -3.02 22.74 24.22
N TYR A 546 -2.37 22.68 25.39
CA TYR A 546 -2.22 21.40 26.10
C TYR A 546 -3.56 20.84 26.58
N LEU A 547 -4.46 21.69 27.09
CA LEU A 547 -5.80 21.27 27.51
C LEU A 547 -6.61 20.73 26.33
N LYS A 548 -6.54 21.35 25.15
CA LYS A 548 -7.17 20.84 23.93
C LYS A 548 -6.70 19.43 23.57
N ILE A 549 -5.41 19.14 23.73
CA ILE A 549 -4.85 17.80 23.47
C ILE A 549 -5.39 16.79 24.49
N LEU A 550 -5.37 17.14 25.77
CA LEU A 550 -5.85 16.26 26.84
C LEU A 550 -7.37 15.99 26.76
N ARG A 551 -8.16 16.92 26.19
CA ARG A 551 -9.60 16.71 25.92
C ARG A 551 -9.88 15.63 24.88
N GLN A 552 -8.89 15.23 24.06
CA GLN A 552 -9.06 14.20 23.03
C GLN A 552 -9.18 12.77 23.60
N ARG A 553 -9.18 12.61 24.93
CA ARG A 553 -9.34 11.34 25.66
C ARG A 553 -8.30 10.26 25.29
N ARG A 554 -7.13 10.66 24.76
CA ARG A 554 -5.95 9.79 24.67
C ARG A 554 -4.98 10.14 25.80
N PRO A 555 -4.53 9.17 26.62
CA PRO A 555 -3.50 9.41 27.62
C PRO A 555 -2.22 9.95 26.96
N ASP A 556 -1.75 11.13 27.38
CA ASP A 556 -0.51 11.74 26.87
C ASP A 556 0.34 12.29 28.04
N ALA A 557 1.33 11.50 28.45
CA ALA A 557 2.23 11.87 29.53
C ALA A 557 3.03 13.14 29.22
N LYS A 558 3.38 13.40 27.95
CA LYS A 558 4.17 14.56 27.54
C LYS A 558 3.33 15.84 27.62
N ALA A 559 2.07 15.79 27.22
CA ALA A 559 1.14 16.91 27.36
C ALA A 559 0.89 17.26 28.84
N HIS A 560 0.62 16.27 29.70
CA HIS A 560 0.49 16.47 31.14
C HIS A 560 1.76 17.08 31.77
N PHE A 561 2.93 16.52 31.46
CA PHE A 561 4.20 17.04 31.96
C PHE A 561 4.43 18.50 31.55
N ASN A 562 4.19 18.84 30.29
CA ASN A 562 4.40 20.20 29.81
C ASN A 562 3.36 21.19 30.36
N LEU A 563 2.11 20.76 30.55
CA LEU A 563 1.11 21.57 31.24
C LEU A 563 1.49 21.81 32.72
N GLY A 564 2.09 20.81 33.37
CA GLY A 564 2.72 20.99 34.69
C GLY A 564 3.81 22.06 34.68
N ASN A 565 4.67 22.10 33.66
CA ASN A 565 5.69 23.14 33.50
C ASN A 565 5.08 24.53 33.29
N VAL A 566 3.96 24.64 32.57
CA VAL A 566 3.22 25.89 32.41
C VAL A 566 2.70 26.39 33.76
N TYR A 567 2.04 25.53 34.55
CA TYR A 567 1.55 25.90 35.87
C TYR A 567 2.67 26.25 36.85
N LEU A 568 3.79 25.55 36.78
CA LEU A 568 4.98 25.87 37.58
C LEU A 568 5.50 27.28 37.25
N LYS A 569 5.58 27.65 35.96
CA LYS A 569 5.95 29.00 35.52
C LYS A 569 4.93 30.06 35.95
N LYS A 570 3.64 29.72 36.02
CA LYS A 570 2.57 30.56 36.58
C LYS A 570 2.56 30.58 38.12
N ARG A 571 3.47 29.87 38.80
CA ARG A 571 3.52 29.68 40.26
C ARG A 571 2.27 29.01 40.86
N GLN A 572 1.53 28.25 40.06
CA GLN A 572 0.35 27.48 40.49
C GLN A 572 0.78 26.05 40.87
N LEU A 573 1.37 25.89 42.07
CA LEU A 573 2.06 24.67 42.48
C LEU A 573 1.12 23.45 42.59
N GLU A 574 -0.11 23.63 43.06
CA GLU A 574 -1.09 22.55 43.24
C GLU A 574 -1.51 21.98 41.87
N LYS A 575 -1.75 22.86 40.89
CA LYS A 575 -2.05 22.43 39.52
C LYS A 575 -0.84 21.77 38.86
N ALA A 576 0.37 22.30 39.08
CA ALA A 576 1.59 21.68 38.57
C ALA A 576 1.77 20.25 39.14
N GLN A 577 1.58 20.08 40.46
CA GLN A 577 1.61 18.80 41.14
C GLN A 577 0.62 17.81 40.51
N TYR A 578 -0.65 18.21 40.37
CA TYR A 578 -1.68 17.36 39.76
C TYR A 578 -1.28 16.90 38.36
N GLN A 579 -0.79 17.80 37.51
CA GLN A 579 -0.43 17.46 36.13
C GLN A 579 0.81 16.56 36.05
N TYR A 580 1.83 16.78 36.88
CA TYR A 580 2.96 15.87 36.93
C TYR A 580 2.56 14.48 37.45
N GLN A 581 1.64 14.40 38.42
CA GLN A 581 1.09 13.13 38.87
C GLN A 581 0.37 12.39 37.73
N GLN A 582 -0.45 13.08 36.93
CA GLN A 582 -1.07 12.48 35.75
C GLN A 582 -0.02 12.00 34.73
N ALA A 583 1.06 12.76 34.51
CA ALA A 583 2.14 12.35 33.61
C ALA A 583 2.80 11.03 34.06
N VAL A 584 3.05 10.87 35.36
CA VAL A 584 3.59 9.65 35.96
C VAL A 584 2.59 8.50 35.91
N ASN A 585 1.29 8.77 36.15
CA ASN A 585 0.26 7.74 36.05
C ASN A 585 0.11 7.19 34.62
N VAL A 586 0.24 8.05 33.61
CA VAL A 586 0.20 7.65 32.19
C VAL A 586 1.50 6.96 31.76
N ASN A 587 2.65 7.43 32.24
CA ASN A 587 3.95 6.81 31.99
C ASN A 587 4.78 6.73 33.28
N PRO A 588 4.73 5.58 33.99
CA PRO A 588 5.49 5.38 35.23
C PRO A 588 7.01 5.44 35.05
N GLY A 589 7.52 5.30 33.82
CA GLY A 589 8.95 5.43 33.51
C GLY A 589 9.40 6.86 33.19
N TYR A 590 8.55 7.88 33.35
CA TYR A 590 8.88 9.23 32.90
C TYR A 590 9.77 9.99 33.88
N VAL A 591 11.08 9.76 33.79
CA VAL A 591 12.13 10.31 34.69
C VAL A 591 11.96 11.80 35.00
N ARG A 592 11.78 12.64 33.97
CA ARG A 592 11.64 14.10 34.16
C ARG A 592 10.37 14.48 34.93
N ALA A 593 9.28 13.73 34.75
CA ALA A 593 8.04 13.96 35.47
C ALA A 593 8.19 13.59 36.96
N HIS A 594 8.86 12.47 37.28
CA HIS A 594 9.21 12.13 38.66
C HIS A 594 10.07 13.21 39.32
N PHE A 595 11.12 13.68 38.64
CA PHE A 595 12.00 14.72 39.18
C PHE A 595 11.27 16.05 39.45
N ASN A 596 10.45 16.51 38.50
CA ASN A 596 9.69 17.75 38.66
C ASN A 596 8.58 17.62 39.71
N LEU A 597 7.91 16.47 39.80
CA LEU A 597 6.92 16.19 40.84
C LEU A 597 7.57 16.20 42.23
N ALA A 598 8.72 15.54 42.38
CA ALA A 598 9.49 15.55 43.63
C ALA A 598 9.90 16.97 44.04
N SER A 599 10.32 17.79 43.07
CA SER A 599 10.69 19.18 43.30
C SER A 599 9.50 20.04 43.77
N VAL A 600 8.30 19.81 43.22
CA VAL A 600 7.07 20.48 43.68
C VAL A 600 6.67 20.01 45.08
N TYR A 601 6.79 18.72 45.40
CA TYR A 601 6.56 18.21 46.75
C TYR A 601 7.54 18.82 47.77
N ALA A 602 8.82 18.94 47.41
CA ALA A 602 9.81 19.59 48.27
C ALA A 602 9.49 21.08 48.49
N ALA A 603 9.08 21.79 47.44
CA ALA A 603 8.69 23.20 47.53
C ALA A 603 7.41 23.44 48.34
N THR A 604 6.57 22.42 48.52
CA THR A 604 5.34 22.45 49.32
C THR A 604 5.50 21.77 50.68
N ASN A 605 6.75 21.52 51.13
CA ASN A 605 7.12 20.87 52.39
C ASN A 605 6.57 19.43 52.57
N GLN A 606 6.16 18.78 51.49
CA GLN A 606 5.72 17.37 51.48
C GLN A 606 6.94 16.44 51.31
N PHE A 607 7.86 16.47 52.27
CA PHE A 607 9.18 15.85 52.13
C PHE A 607 9.14 14.32 51.93
N ASP A 608 8.18 13.61 52.52
CA ASP A 608 8.04 12.17 52.34
C ASP A 608 7.76 11.80 50.87
N LEU A 609 6.82 12.50 50.24
CA LEU A 609 6.48 12.30 48.82
C LEU A 609 7.63 12.75 47.91
N ALA A 610 8.33 13.82 48.27
CA ALA A 610 9.52 14.26 47.54
C ALA A 610 10.62 13.18 47.53
N ILE A 611 10.89 12.55 48.68
CA ILE A 611 11.87 11.45 48.80
C ILE A 611 11.49 10.27 47.92
N ILE A 612 10.22 9.86 47.91
CA ILE A 612 9.72 8.76 47.07
C ILE A 612 10.02 9.03 45.59
N HIS A 613 9.64 10.20 45.08
CA HIS A 613 9.79 10.50 43.66
C HIS A 613 11.24 10.81 43.24
N PHE A 614 12.08 11.40 44.12
CA PHE A 614 13.51 11.52 43.85
C PHE A 614 14.20 10.15 43.84
N THR A 615 13.80 9.23 44.71
CA THR A 615 14.32 7.86 44.73
C THR A 615 13.94 7.12 43.45
N GLU A 616 12.68 7.22 43.01
CA GLU A 616 12.26 6.61 41.73
C GLU A 616 12.98 7.25 40.54
N THR A 617 13.25 8.57 40.57
CA THR A 617 14.08 9.24 39.56
C THR A 617 15.46 8.59 39.46
N LEU A 618 16.12 8.33 40.60
CA LEU A 618 17.45 7.69 40.64
C LEU A 618 17.42 6.20 40.31
N LYS A 619 16.30 5.52 40.56
CA LYS A 619 16.10 4.13 40.14
C LYS A 619 15.97 4.01 38.63
N LEU A 620 15.26 4.95 37.99
CA LEU A 620 15.10 5.03 36.54
C LEU A 620 16.35 5.61 35.84
N ASP A 621 17.04 6.54 36.47
CA ASP A 621 18.31 7.13 36.01
C ASP A 621 19.33 7.26 37.16
N PRO A 622 20.15 6.22 37.39
CA PRO A 622 21.15 6.21 38.46
C PRO A 622 22.22 7.30 38.36
N ARG A 623 22.39 7.93 37.19
CA ARG A 623 23.39 8.98 36.95
C ARG A 623 22.81 10.39 37.08
N HIS A 624 21.55 10.54 37.48
CA HIS A 624 20.89 11.84 37.61
C HIS A 624 21.42 12.66 38.81
N SER A 625 22.58 13.30 38.64
CA SER A 625 23.31 14.02 39.69
C SER A 625 22.48 15.08 40.43
N LEU A 626 21.60 15.78 39.72
CA LEU A 626 20.69 16.77 40.32
C LEU A 626 19.65 16.14 41.25
N ALA A 627 19.13 14.96 40.91
CA ALA A 627 18.13 14.27 41.73
C ALA A 627 18.76 13.80 43.04
N ARG A 628 20.01 13.32 42.96
CA ARG A 628 20.79 12.93 44.14
C ARG A 628 21.03 14.11 45.09
N LYS A 629 21.51 15.23 44.56
CA LYS A 629 21.71 16.45 45.36
C LYS A 629 20.42 16.96 46.01
N GLN A 630 19.29 16.93 45.30
CA GLN A 630 18.01 17.37 45.86
C GLN A 630 17.44 16.39 46.88
N LEU A 631 17.63 15.08 46.69
CA LEU A 631 17.27 14.05 47.67
C LEU A 631 18.00 14.27 49.00
N ASP A 632 19.33 14.44 48.96
CA ASP A 632 20.15 14.67 50.16
C ASP A 632 19.68 15.94 50.90
N ARG A 633 19.40 17.02 50.17
CA ARG A 633 18.88 18.28 50.75
C ARG A 633 17.52 18.10 51.42
N VAL A 634 16.60 17.39 50.76
CA VAL A 634 15.26 17.14 51.30
C VAL A 634 15.33 16.27 52.57
N GLN A 635 16.21 15.26 52.59
CA GLN A 635 16.42 14.42 53.78
C GLN A 635 16.96 15.22 54.97
N GLN A 636 17.95 16.10 54.74
CA GLN A 636 18.48 16.99 55.77
C GLN A 636 17.42 17.98 56.29
N ALA A 637 16.64 18.58 55.38
CA ALA A 637 15.56 19.49 55.76
C ALA A 637 14.48 18.80 56.60
N LYS A 638 14.10 17.56 56.24
CA LYS A 638 13.16 16.75 57.01
C LYS A 638 13.69 16.45 58.42
N GLN A 639 14.93 15.99 58.53
CA GLN A 639 15.56 15.72 59.83
C GLN A 639 15.67 16.98 60.71
N GLY A 640 16.00 18.14 60.12
CA GLY A 640 16.04 19.41 60.84
C GLY A 640 14.68 19.83 61.42
N LEU A 641 13.58 19.58 60.69
CA LEU A 641 12.22 19.86 61.17
C LEU A 641 11.76 18.91 62.28
N GLU A 642 12.15 17.63 62.21
CA GLU A 642 11.86 16.64 63.25
C GLU A 642 12.61 16.97 64.55
N LEU A 643 13.88 17.37 64.45
CA LEU A 643 14.69 17.80 65.60
C LEU A 643 14.22 19.15 66.20
N GLY A 644 13.74 20.07 65.37
CA GLY A 644 13.17 21.35 65.83
C GLY A 644 11.83 21.21 66.56
N ARG A 645 10.95 20.30 66.10
CA ARG A 645 9.70 19.96 66.80
C ARG A 645 9.95 19.25 68.13
N GLY A 646 11.00 18.44 68.23
CA GLY A 646 11.38 17.78 69.49
C GLY A 646 11.88 18.73 70.58
N ARG A 647 12.43 19.91 70.23
CA ARG A 647 12.91 20.91 71.19
C ARG A 647 11.82 21.84 71.74
N HIS A 648 10.76 22.13 70.97
CA HIS A 648 9.64 22.96 71.43
C HIS A 648 8.58 22.20 72.25
N GLY A 649 8.70 20.87 72.37
CA GLY A 649 7.79 20.04 73.18
C GLY A 649 8.26 19.82 74.63
N VAL A 650 9.39 20.41 75.05
CA VAL A 650 9.99 20.20 76.38
C VAL A 650 9.88 21.43 77.28
N ASP A 651 9.56 22.62 76.75
CA ASP A 651 9.37 23.85 77.53
C ASP A 651 7.94 24.39 77.40
N SER A 652 7.05 23.90 78.26
CA SER A 652 5.84 24.62 78.68
C SER A 652 5.58 24.21 80.14
N PRO A 653 5.55 25.15 81.10
CA PRO A 653 5.45 24.86 82.53
C PRO A 653 4.13 24.21 82.94
#